data_AF-A0A6J2EZM1-F1
#
_entry.id   AF-A0A6J2EZM1-F1
#
_cell.length_a   1.000
_cell.length_b   1.000
_cell.length_c   1.000
_cell.angle_alpha   90.00
_cell.angle_beta   90.00
_cell.angle_gamma   90.00
#
_symmetry.space_group_name_H-M   'P 1'
#
loop_
_entity.id
_entity.type
_entity.pdbx_description
1 polymer ?
#
loop_
_entity_poly.entity_id
_entity_poly.type
_entity_poly.pdbx_seq_one_letter_code
_entity_poly.pdbx_strand_id
1 'polypeptide(L)'
;MTTPAGSGAGFGSVSWWGLSPALDLQAESPPVDSRGGTEPRTPELDVLLLGSVDGRHLLRTLARAALWPRKRLHFYVLENNLEAVARHMLIFSLALEEPEKMGLQERSETFLEVWGNALLRPQVAAFVRAQANRLAHLVPEPDRLAEQLPWLSLDALKFRERDALEAMFRFWAGGEKGPEAFPMSRLWDSRLRHYLGSRYDARRGVSDWDLHMKLHDRGARVIHTREFRRWRDTGVAFELRDSSAYHVPNRTLASGRLLSHHGERVAARGYWGDIATGPFVAFGIEADDDSLLRTSNGQPVKTAGEITQHNVTELFREVAAWGRPRKTLGNPKEVHQDGDGSPEAVPALEFFTVHFLPLGSAQTLHHRSCYKERFQLLYVACGMVHLLSPDLGACVVPGGRLVVELARYLVDLRQEQLQGFATRVGELARAAGFTPWPQARPSETFARFYKAPDSACHRPDAAVGSVTPPPEVLVPPLEDQGQPLERRTPPSGLLKQPSDLSPRHLSQCPQSSLSSPEENEAPGAFKVSPDVPSLTLQAPLALSLPPATPGLSLSMADESSDAAECPPPAPTPIRRRSSANYRAYATEPHAKKKSKISASRKLQLKTLMLQIAKQELEREAEERRGEKGRALSTRCQPLELAGLGFAELQDLCRQLHARVDKVDEERYDVEAKVTKNITEIADLTQKIFDLRGKFKRPTLRRVRISADAMMQALLGARAKETLDLRAHLKQVKKEDTEKENREVGDWRKNIDALSGMEGRKKKFEG
;
A
#
# COMPACT_ATOMS: atom_id res chain seq x y z
N MET A 1 -7.29 21.80 19.70
CA MET A 1 -6.07 20.97 19.69
C MET A 1 -6.08 20.11 18.44
N THR A 2 -5.12 20.26 17.54
CA THR A 2 -5.06 19.48 16.29
C THR A 2 -4.27 18.18 16.50
N THR A 3 -4.79 17.07 15.97
CA THR A 3 -4.26 15.72 16.21
C THR A 3 -3.10 15.37 15.27
N PRO A 4 -1.99 14.78 15.76
CA PRO A 4 -1.03 14.04 14.93
C PRO A 4 -1.56 12.68 14.41
N ALA A 5 -2.86 12.56 14.18
CA ALA A 5 -3.48 11.47 13.42
C ALA A 5 -3.80 12.04 12.03
N GLY A 6 -3.27 11.43 10.98
CA GLY A 6 -3.15 12.08 9.67
C GLY A 6 -1.87 11.77 8.89
N SER A 7 -0.86 11.17 9.52
CA SER A 7 0.42 10.83 8.88
C SER A 7 0.39 9.54 8.04
N GLY A 8 -0.69 8.75 8.14
CA GLY A 8 -0.82 7.43 7.51
C GLY A 8 0.09 6.34 8.12
N ALA A 9 0.95 6.70 9.07
CA ALA A 9 1.94 5.80 9.64
C ALA A 9 1.33 4.71 10.53
N GLY A 10 0.09 4.87 11.00
CA GLY A 10 -0.64 3.86 11.78
C GLY A 10 -0.92 2.61 10.96
N PHE A 11 -1.42 2.78 9.74
CA PHE A 11 -1.66 1.70 8.77
C PHE A 11 -0.37 0.96 8.36
N GLY A 12 0.75 1.68 8.28
CA GLY A 12 2.05 1.09 7.98
C GLY A 12 2.32 0.95 6.48
N SER A 13 3.10 -0.07 6.10
CA SER A 13 3.50 -0.33 4.70
C SER A 13 3.19 -1.75 4.21
N VAL A 14 2.53 -2.58 5.03
CA VAL A 14 2.10 -3.94 4.69
C VAL A 14 0.71 -4.18 5.27
N SER A 15 -0.28 -4.37 4.41
CA SER A 15 -1.62 -4.82 4.83
C SER A 15 -1.58 -6.29 5.27
N TRP A 16 -2.37 -6.65 6.29
CA TRP A 16 -2.47 -8.04 6.78
C TRP A 16 -3.91 -8.59 6.86
N TRP A 17 -4.89 -7.70 6.76
CA TRP A 17 -6.33 -7.93 6.81
C TRP A 17 -7.01 -6.84 5.96
N GLY A 18 -8.26 -7.11 5.57
CA GLY A 18 -9.12 -6.16 4.89
C GLY A 18 -9.50 -4.93 5.69
N LEU A 19 -9.83 -3.84 4.99
CA LEU A 19 -10.41 -2.63 5.56
C LEU A 19 -11.87 -2.43 5.12
N SER A 20 -12.47 -3.49 4.58
CA SER A 20 -13.87 -3.58 4.17
C SER A 20 -14.42 -4.96 4.51
N PRO A 21 -15.75 -5.09 4.71
CA PRO A 21 -16.45 -6.37 4.67
C PRO A 21 -16.13 -7.18 3.40
N ALA A 22 -16.38 -8.48 3.45
CA ALA A 22 -16.14 -9.41 2.35
C ALA A 22 -17.29 -9.39 1.31
N LEU A 23 -16.94 -9.21 0.04
CA LEU A 23 -17.85 -9.24 -1.10
C LEU A 23 -18.00 -10.66 -1.65
N ASP A 24 -19.20 -10.96 -2.16
CA ASP A 24 -19.41 -12.07 -3.09
C ASP A 24 -19.07 -11.59 -4.52
N LEU A 25 -17.97 -12.10 -5.06
CA LEU A 25 -17.45 -11.72 -6.37
C LEU A 25 -18.35 -12.21 -7.52
N GLN A 26 -19.21 -13.21 -7.30
CA GLN A 26 -20.21 -13.61 -8.29
C GLN A 26 -21.39 -12.63 -8.33
N ALA A 27 -21.79 -12.07 -7.18
CA ALA A 27 -22.79 -11.00 -7.13
C ALA A 27 -22.29 -9.71 -7.80
N GLU A 28 -21.03 -9.36 -7.56
CA GLU A 28 -20.37 -8.18 -8.15
C GLU A 28 -20.01 -8.37 -9.64
N SER A 29 -20.00 -9.60 -10.16
CA SER A 29 -19.73 -9.90 -11.58
C SER A 29 -20.95 -9.66 -12.49
N PRO A 30 -20.75 -9.31 -13.78
CA PRO A 30 -21.87 -9.19 -14.72
C PRO A 30 -22.66 -10.51 -14.84
N PRO A 31 -23.98 -10.44 -15.11
CA PRO A 31 -24.73 -11.64 -15.49
C PRO A 31 -24.09 -12.24 -16.73
N VAL A 32 -23.99 -13.57 -16.76
CA VAL A 32 -23.40 -14.29 -17.90
C VAL A 32 -24.53 -14.55 -18.89
N ASP A 33 -24.59 -13.76 -19.95
CA ASP A 33 -25.38 -14.10 -21.12
C ASP A 33 -24.85 -15.40 -21.70
N SER A 34 -25.74 -16.36 -21.92
CA SER A 34 -25.44 -17.61 -22.62
C SER A 34 -25.17 -17.33 -24.11
N ARG A 35 -23.97 -16.85 -24.43
CA ARG A 35 -23.50 -16.73 -25.82
C ARG A 35 -23.69 -18.07 -26.52
N GLY A 36 -24.50 -18.09 -27.58
CA GLY A 36 -24.97 -19.31 -28.24
C GLY A 36 -23.89 -20.07 -29.02
N GLY A 37 -22.92 -20.65 -28.31
CA GLY A 37 -22.01 -21.66 -28.82
C GLY A 37 -22.59 -23.06 -28.58
N THR A 38 -22.53 -23.91 -29.60
CA THR A 38 -23.28 -25.18 -29.66
C THR A 38 -22.65 -26.35 -28.89
N GLU A 39 -21.96 -26.09 -27.77
CA GLU A 39 -21.30 -27.13 -26.95
C GLU A 39 -21.53 -26.95 -25.44
N PRO A 40 -21.62 -28.05 -24.66
CA PRO A 40 -21.92 -28.03 -23.23
C PRO A 40 -20.69 -27.70 -22.35
N ARG A 41 -19.95 -26.64 -22.68
CA ARG A 41 -18.83 -26.17 -21.84
C ARG A 41 -19.36 -25.49 -20.58
N THR A 42 -18.81 -25.83 -19.42
CA THR A 42 -19.13 -25.16 -18.15
C THR A 42 -18.71 -23.67 -18.21
N PRO A 43 -19.58 -22.73 -17.82
CA PRO A 43 -19.25 -21.31 -17.91
C PRO A 43 -18.11 -20.94 -16.95
N GLU A 44 -17.10 -20.24 -17.46
CA GLU A 44 -15.94 -19.76 -16.70
C GLU A 44 -16.17 -18.33 -16.17
N LEU A 45 -15.53 -18.00 -15.05
CA LEU A 45 -15.50 -16.64 -14.49
C LEU A 45 -14.07 -16.28 -14.06
N ASP A 46 -13.41 -15.43 -14.84
CA ASP A 46 -12.10 -14.87 -14.57
C ASP A 46 -12.22 -13.56 -13.78
N VAL A 47 -11.73 -13.54 -12.53
CA VAL A 47 -11.72 -12.37 -11.64
C VAL A 47 -10.28 -11.96 -11.32
N LEU A 48 -9.94 -10.69 -11.53
CA LEU A 48 -8.63 -10.12 -11.16
C LEU A 48 -8.76 -9.31 -9.86
N LEU A 49 -7.96 -9.65 -8.85
CA LEU A 49 -7.92 -8.96 -7.55
C LEU A 49 -6.54 -8.34 -7.30
N LEU A 50 -6.51 -7.03 -7.07
CA LEU A 50 -5.32 -6.29 -6.65
C LEU A 50 -5.39 -5.99 -5.14
N GLY A 51 -4.48 -6.59 -4.37
CA GLY A 51 -4.33 -6.32 -2.94
C GLY A 51 -5.47 -6.86 -2.07
N SER A 52 -6.02 -8.04 -2.37
CA SER A 52 -7.04 -8.65 -1.51
C SER A 52 -6.51 -8.98 -0.12
N VAL A 53 -5.20 -9.25 0.01
CA VAL A 53 -4.39 -9.40 1.24
C VAL A 53 -4.72 -10.60 2.14
N ASP A 54 -5.99 -10.92 2.34
CA ASP A 54 -6.46 -11.93 3.30
C ASP A 54 -7.46 -12.95 2.73
N GLY A 55 -7.68 -12.93 1.41
CA GLY A 55 -8.57 -13.89 0.74
C GLY A 55 -10.06 -13.78 1.08
N ARG A 56 -10.50 -12.80 1.89
CA ARG A 56 -11.89 -12.74 2.41
C ARG A 56 -12.96 -12.76 1.31
N HIS A 57 -12.72 -12.07 0.20
CA HIS A 57 -13.62 -12.02 -0.95
C HIS A 57 -13.72 -13.37 -1.66
N LEU A 58 -12.60 -14.10 -1.79
CA LEU A 58 -12.58 -15.45 -2.36
C LEU A 58 -13.35 -16.42 -1.45
N LEU A 59 -13.08 -16.42 -0.14
CA LEU A 59 -13.79 -17.27 0.83
C LEU A 59 -15.30 -17.00 0.83
N ARG A 60 -15.72 -15.73 0.83
CA ARG A 60 -17.13 -15.32 0.74
C ARG A 60 -17.81 -15.77 -0.56
N THR A 61 -17.08 -15.76 -1.67
CA THR A 61 -17.57 -16.19 -2.99
C THR A 61 -17.70 -17.71 -3.09
N LEU A 62 -16.77 -18.47 -2.50
CA LEU A 62 -16.82 -19.93 -2.46
C LEU A 62 -17.93 -20.44 -1.54
N ALA A 63 -18.06 -19.84 -0.35
CA ALA A 63 -19.14 -20.12 0.59
C ALA A 63 -20.52 -19.96 -0.08
N ARG A 64 -20.73 -18.82 -0.75
CA ARG A 64 -21.97 -18.50 -1.47
C ARG A 64 -22.11 -19.16 -2.84
N ALA A 65 -21.17 -19.99 -3.29
CA ALA A 65 -21.21 -20.57 -4.64
C ALA A 65 -22.43 -21.50 -4.87
N ALA A 66 -23.09 -21.99 -3.81
CA ALA A 66 -24.35 -22.74 -3.92
C ALA A 66 -25.56 -21.91 -4.38
N LEU A 67 -25.52 -20.58 -4.21
CA LEU A 67 -26.56 -19.62 -4.61
C LEU A 67 -26.55 -19.33 -6.13
N TRP A 68 -25.43 -19.59 -6.79
CA TRP A 68 -25.19 -19.23 -8.18
C TRP A 68 -25.27 -20.45 -9.12
N PRO A 69 -25.54 -20.26 -10.43
CA PRO A 69 -25.36 -21.31 -11.44
C PRO A 69 -23.91 -21.84 -11.41
N ARG A 70 -23.73 -23.15 -11.60
CA ARG A 70 -22.39 -23.78 -11.58
C ARG A 70 -21.48 -23.15 -12.64
N LYS A 71 -20.36 -22.61 -12.18
CA LYS A 71 -19.29 -21.98 -12.96
C LYS A 71 -17.94 -22.51 -12.51
N ARG A 72 -16.91 -22.40 -13.37
CA ARG A 72 -15.50 -22.57 -12.98
C ARG A 72 -14.90 -21.20 -12.62
N LEU A 73 -14.36 -21.06 -11.42
CA LEU A 73 -13.94 -19.78 -10.84
C LEU A 73 -12.41 -19.62 -10.89
N HIS A 74 -11.91 -18.68 -11.69
CA HIS A 74 -10.48 -18.39 -11.79
C HIS A 74 -10.15 -17.05 -11.12
N PHE A 75 -9.49 -17.12 -9.97
CA PHE A 75 -9.08 -15.96 -9.18
C PHE A 75 -7.62 -15.61 -9.45
N TYR A 76 -7.38 -14.52 -10.17
CA TYR A 76 -6.04 -13.99 -10.42
C TYR A 76 -5.70 -12.97 -9.34
N VAL A 77 -4.72 -13.28 -8.49
CA VAL A 77 -4.40 -12.47 -7.32
C VAL A 77 -3.04 -11.80 -7.50
N LEU A 78 -3.03 -10.47 -7.46
CA LEU A 78 -1.83 -9.65 -7.53
C LEU A 78 -1.65 -8.87 -6.21
N GLU A 79 -0.66 -9.28 -5.43
CA GLU A 79 -0.29 -8.64 -4.17
C GLU A 79 0.90 -7.68 -4.33
N ASN A 80 1.13 -6.85 -3.31
CA ASN A 80 2.26 -5.92 -3.26
C ASN A 80 3.52 -6.52 -2.58
N ASN A 81 3.39 -7.69 -1.95
CA ASN A 81 4.45 -8.38 -1.22
C ASN A 81 4.21 -9.91 -1.22
N LEU A 82 5.26 -10.71 -1.05
CA LEU A 82 5.13 -12.18 -1.05
C LEU A 82 4.65 -12.71 0.30
N GLU A 83 4.84 -11.97 1.41
CA GLU A 83 4.30 -12.35 2.72
C GLU A 83 2.77 -12.51 2.69
N ALA A 84 2.06 -11.64 1.97
CA ALA A 84 0.62 -11.72 1.74
C ALA A 84 0.23 -12.94 0.88
N VAL A 85 1.03 -13.30 -0.14
CA VAL A 85 0.82 -14.53 -0.94
C VAL A 85 0.97 -15.78 -0.05
N ALA A 86 2.03 -15.83 0.76
CA ALA A 86 2.23 -16.91 1.73
C ALA A 86 1.10 -17.00 2.77
N ARG A 87 0.54 -15.85 3.20
CA ARG A 87 -0.64 -15.81 4.10
C ARG A 87 -1.89 -16.36 3.43
N HIS A 88 -2.17 -16.00 2.17
CA HIS A 88 -3.28 -16.59 1.43
C HIS A 88 -3.14 -18.12 1.34
N MET A 89 -1.95 -18.63 0.98
CA MET A 89 -1.71 -20.07 0.91
C MET A 89 -2.02 -20.76 2.24
N LEU A 90 -1.50 -20.25 3.36
CA LEU A 90 -1.77 -20.78 4.70
C LEU A 90 -3.26 -20.68 5.11
N ILE A 91 -3.92 -19.57 4.80
CA ILE A 91 -5.35 -19.33 5.09
C ILE A 91 -6.21 -20.33 4.31
N PHE A 92 -5.92 -20.58 3.04
CA PHE A 92 -6.67 -21.54 2.23
C PHE A 92 -6.37 -22.99 2.61
N SER A 93 -5.12 -23.34 2.95
CA SER A 93 -4.81 -24.66 3.54
C SER A 93 -5.58 -24.92 4.84
N LEU A 94 -5.82 -23.91 5.67
CA LEU A 94 -6.65 -24.02 6.88
C LEU A 94 -8.16 -24.09 6.55
N ALA A 95 -8.65 -23.23 5.66
CA ALA A 95 -10.07 -23.19 5.31
C ALA A 95 -10.54 -24.48 4.63
N LEU A 96 -9.70 -25.06 3.76
CA LEU A 96 -9.96 -26.26 2.96
C LEU A 96 -9.49 -27.56 3.61
N GLU A 97 -8.98 -27.53 4.85
CA GLU A 97 -8.54 -28.74 5.57
C GLU A 97 -9.70 -29.76 5.70
N GLU A 98 -9.42 -31.06 5.82
CA GLU A 98 -10.50 -32.05 5.97
C GLU A 98 -11.24 -31.86 7.32
N PRO A 99 -12.60 -31.85 7.33
CA PRO A 99 -13.39 -31.82 8.58
C PRO A 99 -12.99 -32.90 9.60
N GLU A 100 -12.50 -34.03 9.10
CA GLU A 100 -12.03 -35.19 9.83
C GLU A 100 -10.66 -34.95 10.52
N LYS A 101 -9.86 -33.99 10.03
CA LYS A 101 -8.56 -33.58 10.61
C LYS A 101 -8.66 -32.42 11.58
N MET A 102 -9.53 -31.44 11.28
CA MET A 102 -9.76 -30.27 12.14
C MET A 102 -11.23 -29.85 12.11
N GLY A 103 -11.88 -29.97 13.27
CA GLY A 103 -13.28 -29.64 13.46
C GLY A 103 -13.59 -28.15 13.25
N LEU A 104 -14.84 -27.85 12.85
CA LEU A 104 -15.26 -26.52 12.41
C LEU A 104 -14.96 -25.39 13.42
N GLN A 105 -15.19 -25.62 14.72
CA GLN A 105 -14.88 -24.64 15.76
C GLN A 105 -13.37 -24.42 15.89
N GLU A 106 -12.56 -25.48 16.00
CA GLU A 106 -11.10 -25.36 16.09
C GLU A 106 -10.52 -24.62 14.88
N ARG A 107 -11.06 -24.90 13.68
CA ARG A 107 -10.68 -24.24 12.43
C ARG A 107 -10.98 -22.75 12.43
N SER A 108 -12.20 -22.36 12.82
CA SER A 108 -12.59 -20.94 12.90
C SER A 108 -11.79 -20.19 13.97
N GLU A 109 -11.58 -20.77 15.16
CA GLU A 109 -10.72 -20.17 16.20
C GLU A 109 -9.27 -20.01 15.73
N THR A 110 -8.71 -21.04 15.08
CA THR A 110 -7.35 -21.04 14.52
C THR A 110 -7.19 -19.96 13.45
N PHE A 111 -8.20 -19.78 12.59
CA PHE A 111 -8.19 -18.73 11.57
C PHE A 111 -8.11 -17.34 12.21
N LEU A 112 -8.95 -17.04 13.21
CA LEU A 112 -8.96 -15.74 13.87
C LEU A 112 -7.62 -15.38 14.51
N GLU A 113 -6.94 -16.35 15.11
CA GLU A 113 -5.60 -16.16 15.67
C GLU A 113 -4.54 -15.90 14.60
N VAL A 114 -4.46 -16.74 13.56
CA VAL A 114 -3.46 -16.62 12.49
C VAL A 114 -3.66 -15.33 11.66
N TRP A 115 -4.92 -14.98 11.41
CA TRP A 115 -5.30 -13.80 10.64
C TRP A 115 -5.12 -12.51 11.45
N GLY A 116 -5.74 -12.41 12.63
CA GLY A 116 -5.91 -11.13 13.35
C GLY A 116 -5.03 -10.89 14.59
N ASN A 117 -4.34 -11.91 15.13
CA ASN A 117 -3.59 -11.75 16.40
C ASN A 117 -2.08 -11.70 16.21
N ALA A 118 -1.42 -10.79 16.95
CA ALA A 118 0.03 -10.72 17.08
C ALA A 118 0.64 -11.88 17.89
N LEU A 119 -0.14 -12.48 18.79
CA LEU A 119 0.26 -13.59 19.65
C LEU A 119 -0.74 -14.75 19.51
N LEU A 120 -0.25 -15.97 19.58
CA LEU A 120 -0.98 -17.22 19.35
C LEU A 120 -0.96 -18.11 20.60
N ARG A 121 -1.95 -19.00 20.71
CA ARG A 121 -1.85 -20.20 21.57
C ARG A 121 -0.76 -21.14 21.04
N PRO A 122 -0.07 -21.92 21.91
CA PRO A 122 0.93 -22.91 21.48
C PRO A 122 0.44 -23.93 20.44
N GLN A 123 -0.83 -24.38 20.55
CA GLN A 123 -1.48 -25.28 19.59
C GLN A 123 -1.59 -24.66 18.19
N VAL A 124 -2.07 -23.42 18.09
CA VAL A 124 -2.17 -22.68 16.83
C VAL A 124 -0.78 -22.41 16.25
N ALA A 125 0.21 -22.07 17.08
CA ALA A 125 1.59 -21.92 16.63
C ALA A 125 2.21 -23.24 16.13
N ALA A 126 1.85 -24.38 16.71
CA ALA A 126 2.27 -25.70 16.21
C ALA A 126 1.62 -26.03 14.85
N PHE A 127 0.33 -25.75 14.67
CA PHE A 127 -0.36 -25.88 13.37
C PHE A 127 0.32 -25.02 12.28
N VAL A 128 0.61 -23.74 12.58
CA VAL A 128 1.32 -22.84 11.66
C VAL A 128 2.68 -23.41 11.26
N ARG A 129 3.44 -23.99 12.19
CA ARG A 129 4.75 -24.63 11.88
C ARG A 129 4.59 -25.86 11.01
N ALA A 130 3.60 -26.70 11.27
CA ALA A 130 3.34 -27.91 10.49
C ALA A 130 2.96 -27.58 9.03
N GLN A 131 2.00 -26.68 8.83
CA GLN A 131 1.60 -26.24 7.49
C GLN A 131 2.71 -25.45 6.78
N ALA A 132 3.48 -24.62 7.49
CA ALA A 132 4.62 -23.93 6.91
C ALA A 132 5.74 -24.90 6.46
N ASN A 133 6.05 -25.95 7.24
CA ASN A 133 6.96 -27.01 6.79
C ASN A 133 6.43 -27.71 5.52
N ARG A 134 5.13 -28.06 5.48
CA ARG A 134 4.50 -28.68 4.30
C ARG A 134 4.63 -27.78 3.07
N LEU A 135 4.24 -26.50 3.18
CA LEU A 135 4.29 -25.55 2.07
C LEU A 135 5.72 -25.25 1.61
N ALA A 136 6.70 -25.20 2.51
CA ALA A 136 8.12 -25.07 2.16
C ALA A 136 8.62 -26.23 1.28
N HIS A 137 8.10 -27.44 1.44
CA HIS A 137 8.47 -28.61 0.62
C HIS A 137 7.65 -28.78 -0.66
N LEU A 138 6.63 -27.93 -0.90
CA LEU A 138 5.79 -27.98 -2.11
C LEU A 138 6.03 -26.80 -3.06
N VAL A 139 6.35 -25.60 -2.56
CA VAL A 139 6.58 -24.39 -3.38
C VAL A 139 7.65 -24.56 -4.48
N PRO A 140 8.77 -25.30 -4.27
CA PRO A 140 9.74 -25.55 -5.34
C PRO A 140 9.28 -26.58 -6.38
N GLU A 141 8.30 -27.42 -6.04
CA GLU A 141 7.95 -28.68 -6.72
C GLU A 141 6.57 -28.53 -7.40
N PRO A 142 6.47 -27.92 -8.61
CA PRO A 142 5.19 -27.51 -9.18
C PRO A 142 4.21 -28.67 -9.41
N ASP A 143 4.69 -29.83 -9.86
CA ASP A 143 3.84 -30.98 -10.16
C ASP A 143 3.23 -31.57 -8.88
N ARG A 144 4.03 -31.65 -7.81
CA ARG A 144 3.61 -32.11 -6.47
C ARG A 144 2.73 -31.09 -5.75
N LEU A 145 2.92 -29.79 -6.05
CA LEU A 145 2.03 -28.73 -5.60
C LEU A 145 0.65 -28.88 -6.25
N ALA A 146 0.59 -29.09 -7.57
CA ALA A 146 -0.67 -29.27 -8.31
C ALA A 146 -1.41 -30.55 -7.88
N GLU A 147 -0.69 -31.65 -7.64
CA GLU A 147 -1.24 -32.89 -7.08
C GLU A 147 -1.89 -32.67 -5.70
N GLN A 148 -1.19 -32.00 -4.78
CA GLN A 148 -1.65 -31.87 -3.38
C GLN A 148 -2.57 -30.67 -3.11
N LEU A 149 -2.53 -29.65 -3.96
CA LEU A 149 -3.28 -28.38 -3.84
C LEU A 149 -3.80 -27.96 -5.23
N PRO A 150 -4.69 -28.73 -5.88
CA PRO A 150 -5.14 -28.48 -7.26
C PRO A 150 -5.89 -27.15 -7.45
N TRP A 151 -6.29 -26.49 -6.35
CA TRP A 151 -6.85 -25.15 -6.33
C TRP A 151 -5.80 -24.03 -6.46
N LEU A 152 -4.49 -24.34 -6.45
CA LEU A 152 -3.40 -23.38 -6.36
C LEU A 152 -2.47 -23.44 -7.58
N SER A 153 -2.25 -22.29 -8.24
CA SER A 153 -1.34 -22.13 -9.36
C SER A 153 -0.30 -21.03 -9.06
N LEU A 154 0.98 -21.42 -9.10
CA LEU A 154 2.14 -20.53 -8.94
C LEU A 154 2.89 -20.31 -10.27
N ASP A 155 2.31 -20.74 -11.39
CA ASP A 155 2.96 -20.87 -12.69
C ASP A 155 3.41 -19.53 -13.27
N ALA A 156 2.66 -18.46 -12.98
CA ALA A 156 3.04 -17.12 -13.38
C ALA A 156 4.23 -16.56 -12.58
N LEU A 157 4.47 -17.01 -11.33
CA LEU A 157 5.55 -16.54 -10.45
C LEU A 157 6.92 -16.99 -10.92
N LYS A 158 7.90 -16.07 -10.88
CA LYS A 158 9.31 -16.35 -11.21
C LYS A 158 9.92 -17.27 -10.15
N PHE A 159 10.91 -18.09 -10.53
CA PHE A 159 11.65 -18.96 -9.59
C PHE A 159 12.10 -18.20 -8.33
N ARG A 160 12.74 -17.04 -8.47
CA ARG A 160 13.14 -16.15 -7.35
C ARG A 160 12.00 -15.76 -6.40
N GLU A 161 10.76 -15.68 -6.87
CA GLU A 161 9.59 -15.41 -6.03
C GLU A 161 9.13 -16.68 -5.28
N ARG A 162 9.28 -17.86 -5.89
CA ARG A 162 9.09 -19.17 -5.23
C ARG A 162 10.18 -19.43 -4.18
N ASP A 163 11.45 -19.20 -4.48
CA ASP A 163 12.58 -19.30 -3.53
C ASP A 163 12.34 -18.41 -2.29
N ALA A 164 11.78 -17.22 -2.51
CA ALA A 164 11.45 -16.28 -1.43
C ALA A 164 10.22 -16.74 -0.61
N LEU A 165 9.18 -17.30 -1.24
CA LEU A 165 8.05 -17.95 -0.55
C LEU A 165 8.56 -19.10 0.34
N GLU A 166 9.37 -19.99 -0.23
CA GLU A 166 10.01 -21.12 0.45
C GLU A 166 10.82 -20.66 1.69
N ALA A 167 11.65 -19.63 1.54
CA ALA A 167 12.43 -19.05 2.63
C ALA A 167 11.58 -18.40 3.73
N MET A 168 10.39 -17.88 3.42
CA MET A 168 9.46 -17.35 4.42
C MET A 168 8.73 -18.48 5.16
N PHE A 169 8.29 -19.53 4.45
CA PHE A 169 7.71 -20.71 5.08
C PHE A 169 8.70 -21.40 6.04
N ARG A 170 9.99 -21.56 5.65
CA ARG A 170 11.05 -22.02 6.57
C ARG A 170 11.16 -21.15 7.83
N PHE A 171 11.09 -19.83 7.70
CA PHE A 171 11.12 -18.93 8.86
C PHE A 171 9.88 -19.06 9.76
N TRP A 172 8.68 -19.28 9.19
CA TRP A 172 7.45 -19.53 9.96
C TRP A 172 7.51 -20.87 10.71
N ALA A 173 8.12 -21.90 10.11
CA ALA A 173 8.33 -23.21 10.72
C ALA A 173 9.37 -23.23 11.85
N GLY A 174 10.33 -22.29 11.85
CA GLY A 174 11.49 -22.30 12.76
C GLY A 174 11.17 -22.31 14.26
N GLY A 175 12.12 -22.87 15.03
CA GLY A 175 12.04 -23.00 16.49
C GLY A 175 12.15 -21.69 17.27
N GLU A 176 11.81 -21.72 18.56
CA GLU A 176 11.73 -20.53 19.44
C GLU A 176 13.06 -20.14 20.11
N LYS A 177 14.10 -21.00 20.02
CA LYS A 177 15.35 -20.83 20.75
C LYS A 177 16.46 -20.28 19.85
N GLY A 178 17.12 -19.20 20.30
CA GLY A 178 18.27 -18.59 19.63
C GLY A 178 18.05 -17.11 19.26
N PRO A 179 19.00 -16.50 18.52
CA PRO A 179 18.87 -15.11 18.05
C PRO A 179 17.75 -14.91 17.00
N GLU A 180 17.11 -15.98 16.54
CA GLU A 180 15.97 -15.97 15.60
C GLU A 180 14.60 -15.71 16.26
N ALA A 181 14.54 -15.59 17.59
CA ALA A 181 13.29 -15.39 18.33
C ALA A 181 12.57 -14.08 17.92
N PHE A 182 11.56 -14.20 17.05
CA PHE A 182 10.81 -13.07 16.49
C PHE A 182 10.09 -12.26 17.60
N PRO A 183 10.54 -11.04 17.93
CA PRO A 183 10.17 -10.37 19.18
C PRO A 183 8.90 -9.53 19.01
N MET A 184 7.81 -10.17 18.59
CA MET A 184 6.59 -9.52 18.09
C MET A 184 6.04 -8.42 19.00
N SER A 185 5.90 -8.68 20.31
CA SER A 185 5.38 -7.68 21.27
C SER A 185 6.28 -6.42 21.37
N ARG A 186 7.61 -6.57 21.22
CA ARG A 186 8.55 -5.44 21.18
C ARG A 186 8.47 -4.67 19.86
N LEU A 187 8.20 -5.36 18.75
CA LEU A 187 7.99 -4.73 17.44
C LEU A 187 6.67 -3.95 17.41
N TRP A 188 5.60 -4.50 18.00
CA TRP A 188 4.31 -3.83 18.18
C TRP A 188 4.46 -2.57 19.05
N ASP A 189 5.07 -2.69 20.24
CA ASP A 189 5.30 -1.55 21.13
C ASP A 189 6.18 -0.45 20.48
N SER A 190 7.21 -0.85 19.71
CA SER A 190 8.04 0.08 18.94
C SER A 190 7.23 0.84 17.87
N ARG A 191 6.34 0.15 17.13
CA ARG A 191 5.39 0.76 16.18
C ARG A 191 4.45 1.73 16.89
N LEU A 192 3.87 1.35 18.04
CA LEU A 192 2.99 2.22 18.84
C LEU A 192 3.70 3.49 19.32
N ARG A 193 4.90 3.37 19.89
CA ARG A 193 5.71 4.52 20.34
C ARG A 193 6.02 5.48 19.20
N HIS A 194 6.38 4.95 18.03
CA HIS A 194 6.67 5.77 16.85
C HIS A 194 5.42 6.48 16.30
N TYR A 195 4.27 5.80 16.23
CA TYR A 195 3.01 6.38 15.72
C TYR A 195 2.38 7.40 16.68
N LEU A 196 2.40 7.13 17.98
CA LEU A 196 1.77 8.00 18.98
C LEU A 196 2.67 9.14 19.44
N GLY A 197 3.99 8.95 19.41
CA GLY A 197 4.98 9.89 19.90
C GLY A 197 4.74 10.23 21.38
N SER A 198 4.72 11.52 21.71
CA SER A 198 4.41 12.02 23.06
C SER A 198 3.00 11.65 23.58
N ARG A 199 2.12 11.10 22.73
CA ARG A 199 0.78 10.62 23.15
C ARG A 199 0.79 9.15 23.61
N TYR A 200 1.93 8.45 23.57
CA TYR A 200 2.02 7.02 23.91
C TYR A 200 1.55 6.71 25.35
N ASP A 201 1.82 7.59 26.31
CA ASP A 201 1.38 7.38 27.69
C ASP A 201 -0.13 7.60 27.85
N ALA A 202 -0.72 8.44 26.99
CA ALA A 202 -2.16 8.68 26.89
C ALA A 202 -2.88 7.75 25.87
N ARG A 203 -2.21 6.70 25.36
CA ARG A 203 -2.67 5.89 24.21
C ARG A 203 -4.07 5.28 24.34
N ARG A 204 -4.55 5.04 25.56
CA ARG A 204 -5.90 4.53 25.82
C ARG A 204 -6.96 5.54 25.42
N GLY A 205 -6.83 6.79 25.88
CA GLY A 205 -7.71 7.89 25.45
C GLY A 205 -7.60 8.21 23.96
N VAL A 206 -6.42 8.05 23.35
CA VAL A 206 -6.28 8.17 21.88
C VAL A 206 -7.06 7.06 21.17
N SER A 207 -6.99 5.82 21.65
CA SER A 207 -7.71 4.69 21.07
C SER A 207 -9.23 4.78 21.29
N ASP A 208 -9.67 5.33 22.41
CA ASP A 208 -11.08 5.62 22.67
C ASP A 208 -11.61 6.68 21.69
N TRP A 209 -10.85 7.75 21.46
CA TRP A 209 -11.22 8.80 20.52
C TRP A 209 -11.19 8.30 19.07
N ASP A 210 -10.17 7.52 18.69
CA ASP A 210 -10.09 6.85 17.38
C ASP A 210 -11.26 5.89 17.13
N LEU A 211 -11.75 5.18 18.17
CA LEU A 211 -12.91 4.28 18.06
C LEU A 211 -14.21 5.05 17.87
N HIS A 212 -14.58 5.92 18.83
CA HIS A 212 -15.90 6.54 18.85
C HIS A 212 -16.03 7.61 17.75
N MET A 213 -15.02 8.47 17.57
CA MET A 213 -15.10 9.63 16.68
C MET A 213 -14.68 9.34 15.23
N LYS A 214 -14.48 8.05 14.89
CA LYS A 214 -14.17 7.61 13.52
C LYS A 214 -14.80 6.28 13.17
N LEU A 215 -14.53 5.21 13.91
CA LEU A 215 -15.05 3.88 13.54
C LEU A 215 -16.55 3.79 13.80
N HIS A 216 -17.04 4.19 14.99
CA HIS A 216 -18.48 4.20 15.30
C HIS A 216 -19.25 5.20 14.44
N ASP A 217 -18.73 6.42 14.27
CA ASP A 217 -19.35 7.44 13.42
C ASP A 217 -19.43 7.03 11.94
N ARG A 218 -18.47 6.23 11.45
CA ARG A 218 -18.49 5.67 10.09
C ARG A 218 -19.24 4.33 9.98
N GLY A 219 -19.92 3.88 11.05
CA GLY A 219 -20.86 2.76 11.04
C GLY A 219 -20.43 1.52 11.83
N ALA A 220 -19.15 1.38 12.20
CA ALA A 220 -18.60 0.19 12.86
C ALA A 220 -18.90 0.15 14.39
N ARG A 221 -20.15 0.43 14.78
CA ARG A 221 -20.59 0.59 16.18
C ARG A 221 -20.50 -0.69 17.03
N VAL A 222 -20.47 -1.86 16.39
CA VAL A 222 -20.33 -3.17 17.04
C VAL A 222 -18.91 -3.44 17.57
N ILE A 223 -17.90 -2.68 17.14
CA ILE A 223 -16.54 -2.77 17.69
C ILE A 223 -16.54 -2.21 19.12
N HIS A 224 -16.38 -3.08 20.10
CA HIS A 224 -16.50 -2.70 21.51
C HIS A 224 -15.18 -2.15 22.08
N THR A 225 -15.30 -1.17 22.97
CA THR A 225 -14.16 -0.45 23.57
C THR A 225 -13.15 -1.36 24.27
N ARG A 226 -13.56 -2.50 24.83
CA ARG A 226 -12.62 -3.44 25.47
C ARG A 226 -11.75 -4.19 24.45
N GLU A 227 -12.33 -4.73 23.38
CA GLU A 227 -11.58 -5.47 22.34
C GLU A 227 -10.66 -4.55 21.54
N PHE A 228 -11.12 -3.34 21.19
CA PHE A 228 -10.29 -2.37 20.46
C PHE A 228 -9.12 -1.85 21.31
N ARG A 229 -9.34 -1.53 22.60
CA ARG A 229 -8.25 -1.16 23.53
C ARG A 229 -7.23 -2.29 23.69
N ARG A 230 -7.70 -3.54 23.88
CA ARG A 230 -6.83 -4.72 24.00
C ARG A 230 -5.96 -4.88 22.76
N TRP A 231 -6.57 -4.91 21.58
CA TRP A 231 -5.85 -5.01 20.30
C TRP A 231 -4.84 -3.87 20.12
N ARG A 232 -5.20 -2.63 20.46
CA ARG A 232 -4.27 -1.49 20.42
C ARG A 232 -3.09 -1.64 21.38
N ASP A 233 -3.32 -2.07 22.62
CA ASP A 233 -2.26 -2.27 23.63
C ASP A 233 -1.37 -3.50 23.34
N THR A 234 -1.87 -4.59 22.75
CA THR A 234 -1.16 -5.90 22.67
C THR A 234 -1.02 -6.53 21.27
N GLY A 235 -1.81 -6.08 20.29
CA GLY A 235 -1.96 -6.72 18.99
C GLY A 235 -2.86 -7.97 18.97
N VAL A 236 -3.54 -8.31 20.07
CA VAL A 236 -4.48 -9.45 20.14
C VAL A 236 -5.91 -8.96 19.96
N ALA A 237 -6.48 -9.20 18.77
CA ALA A 237 -7.86 -8.85 18.43
C ALA A 237 -8.85 -9.83 19.05
N PHE A 238 -8.68 -11.12 18.79
CA PHE A 238 -9.61 -12.19 19.15
C PHE A 238 -9.06 -12.98 20.34
N GLU A 239 -9.54 -12.66 21.54
CA GLU A 239 -9.21 -13.34 22.78
C GLU A 239 -10.30 -14.38 23.06
N LEU A 240 -10.04 -15.62 22.61
CA LEU A 240 -11.00 -16.73 22.59
C LEU A 240 -10.84 -17.63 23.83
N ARG A 241 -9.78 -17.42 24.61
CA ARG A 241 -9.38 -18.09 25.86
C ARG A 241 -8.70 -17.04 26.75
N ASP A 242 -8.27 -17.42 27.96
CA ASP A 242 -7.60 -16.50 28.90
C ASP A 242 -6.38 -15.80 28.28
N SER A 243 -6.16 -14.53 28.65
CA SER A 243 -5.07 -13.68 28.12
C SER A 243 -3.68 -14.31 28.26
N SER A 244 -3.46 -15.14 29.29
CA SER A 244 -2.20 -15.86 29.55
C SER A 244 -1.86 -16.92 28.51
N ALA A 245 -2.85 -17.43 27.77
CA ALA A 245 -2.65 -18.42 26.72
C ALA A 245 -1.93 -17.85 25.48
N TYR A 246 -1.95 -16.53 25.30
CA TYR A 246 -1.43 -15.82 24.13
C TYR A 246 0.00 -15.30 24.35
N HIS A 247 0.99 -16.20 24.21
CA HIS A 247 2.41 -15.85 24.45
C HIS A 247 3.37 -16.24 23.31
N VAL A 248 2.93 -17.02 22.31
CA VAL A 248 3.80 -17.41 21.18
C VAL A 248 3.68 -16.39 20.04
N PRO A 249 4.77 -15.84 19.47
CA PRO A 249 4.68 -14.77 18.49
C PRO A 249 4.17 -15.26 17.12
N ASN A 250 3.16 -14.57 16.56
CA ASN A 250 2.64 -14.87 15.22
C ASN A 250 3.64 -14.47 14.13
N ARG A 251 4.45 -15.43 13.67
CA ARG A 251 5.45 -15.24 12.60
C ARG A 251 4.83 -14.90 11.24
N THR A 252 3.55 -15.22 11.03
CA THR A 252 2.86 -14.94 9.75
C THR A 252 2.56 -13.46 9.53
N LEU A 253 2.79 -12.62 10.55
CA LEU A 253 2.73 -11.16 10.48
C LEU A 253 4.13 -10.51 10.38
N ALA A 254 5.19 -11.30 10.27
CA ALA A 254 6.54 -10.80 10.06
C ALA A 254 6.74 -10.37 8.60
N SER A 255 7.32 -9.19 8.38
CA SER A 255 7.58 -8.61 7.05
C SER A 255 9.01 -8.09 6.92
N GLY A 256 9.60 -8.25 5.74
CA GLY A 256 10.96 -7.83 5.44
C GLY A 256 11.05 -6.38 4.97
N ARG A 257 11.84 -5.53 5.65
CA ARG A 257 12.12 -4.16 5.19
C ARG A 257 13.62 -3.88 5.21
N LEU A 258 14.12 -3.32 4.11
CA LEU A 258 15.48 -2.79 4.04
C LEU A 258 15.54 -1.45 4.79
N LEU A 259 16.00 -1.48 6.05
CA LEU A 259 16.24 -0.29 6.86
C LEU A 259 17.65 0.25 6.57
N SER A 260 17.86 1.55 6.82
CA SER A 260 19.23 2.09 6.89
C SER A 260 19.68 2.11 8.35
N HIS A 261 20.71 1.33 8.67
CA HIS A 261 21.31 1.27 9.99
C HIS A 261 22.78 1.67 9.88
N HIS A 262 23.18 2.76 10.53
CA HIS A 262 24.49 3.41 10.37
C HIS A 262 24.93 3.69 8.92
N GLY A 263 23.99 3.82 7.99
CA GLY A 263 24.23 4.02 6.55
C GLY A 263 24.19 2.74 5.70
N GLU A 264 24.26 1.57 6.32
CA GLU A 264 24.16 0.28 5.62
C GLU A 264 22.70 -0.18 5.50
N ARG A 265 22.38 -0.89 4.41
CA ARG A 265 21.00 -1.32 4.06
C ARG A 265 20.72 -2.72 4.59
N VAL A 266 20.52 -2.82 5.91
CA VAL A 266 20.24 -4.08 6.60
C VAL A 266 18.81 -4.55 6.29
N ALA A 267 18.65 -5.82 5.92
CA ALA A 267 17.34 -6.47 5.82
C ALA A 267 16.81 -6.79 7.21
N ALA A 268 15.94 -5.93 7.74
CA ALA A 268 15.31 -6.12 9.04
C ALA A 268 13.93 -6.77 8.85
N ARG A 269 13.75 -7.97 9.42
CA ARG A 269 12.43 -8.60 9.57
C ARG A 269 11.76 -8.00 10.80
N GLY A 270 10.54 -7.48 10.64
CA GLY A 270 9.82 -6.75 11.69
C GLY A 270 8.31 -6.83 11.51
N TYR A 271 7.57 -5.98 12.22
CA TYR A 271 6.14 -5.79 11.99
C TYR A 271 5.91 -4.40 11.38
N TRP A 272 5.46 -4.37 10.12
CA TRP A 272 5.28 -3.12 9.36
C TRP A 272 3.81 -2.86 8.95
N GLY A 273 2.87 -3.59 9.53
CA GLY A 273 1.43 -3.46 9.25
C GLY A 273 0.64 -2.69 10.30
N ASP A 274 -0.68 -2.70 10.12
CA ASP A 274 -1.63 -1.79 10.77
C ASP A 274 -1.70 -1.95 12.30
N ILE A 275 -1.54 -0.82 13.00
CA ILE A 275 -1.71 -0.68 14.46
C ILE A 275 -2.83 0.32 14.80
N ALA A 276 -3.61 0.79 13.82
CA ALA A 276 -4.58 1.86 13.97
C ALA A 276 -6.04 1.44 13.71
N THR A 277 -6.34 0.61 12.70
CA THR A 277 -7.74 0.30 12.31
C THR A 277 -8.18 -1.08 12.80
N GLY A 278 -7.36 -2.09 12.60
CA GLY A 278 -7.57 -3.45 13.08
C GLY A 278 -8.47 -4.32 12.19
N PRO A 279 -8.48 -5.64 12.44
CA PRO A 279 -9.13 -6.62 11.57
C PRO A 279 -10.67 -6.60 11.64
N PHE A 280 -11.26 -6.01 12.68
CA PHE A 280 -12.68 -6.10 13.04
C PHE A 280 -13.67 -5.76 11.91
N VAL A 281 -13.27 -4.92 10.95
CA VAL A 281 -14.11 -4.47 9.83
C VAL A 281 -14.37 -5.56 8.78
N ALA A 282 -13.46 -6.54 8.61
CA ALA A 282 -13.54 -7.46 7.49
C ALA A 282 -14.63 -8.53 7.60
N PHE A 283 -14.94 -8.96 8.83
CA PHE A 283 -15.96 -9.98 9.13
C PHE A 283 -16.86 -9.62 10.32
N GLY A 284 -16.65 -8.48 11.00
CA GLY A 284 -17.26 -8.19 12.30
C GLY A 284 -18.31 -7.08 12.34
N ILE A 285 -18.57 -6.37 11.23
CA ILE A 285 -19.51 -5.22 11.19
C ILE A 285 -20.75 -5.44 10.31
N GLU A 286 -20.78 -6.53 9.55
CA GLU A 286 -21.91 -7.00 8.75
C GLU A 286 -22.11 -8.49 9.07
N ALA A 287 -23.34 -8.99 9.01
CA ALA A 287 -23.68 -10.39 9.24
C ALA A 287 -24.87 -10.77 8.36
N ASP A 288 -25.04 -12.05 8.06
CA ASP A 288 -26.21 -12.55 7.33
C ASP A 288 -27.38 -12.88 8.28
N ASP A 289 -27.10 -13.06 9.59
CA ASP A 289 -28.11 -13.08 10.64
C ASP A 289 -28.23 -11.69 11.30
N ASP A 290 -29.32 -10.99 10.97
CA ASP A 290 -29.71 -9.72 11.59
C ASP A 290 -29.85 -9.80 13.12
N SER A 291 -30.02 -10.99 13.72
CA SER A 291 -30.08 -11.15 15.18
C SER A 291 -28.79 -10.72 15.87
N LEU A 292 -27.65 -10.88 15.21
CA LEU A 292 -26.33 -10.52 15.72
C LEU A 292 -26.07 -9.00 15.70
N LEU A 293 -26.71 -8.28 14.77
CA LEU A 293 -26.60 -6.83 14.63
C LEU A 293 -27.58 -6.05 15.53
N ARG A 294 -28.40 -6.75 16.34
CA ARG A 294 -29.37 -6.14 17.25
C ARG A 294 -28.68 -5.28 18.32
N THR A 295 -29.36 -4.21 18.69
CA THR A 295 -28.99 -3.35 19.82
C THR A 295 -30.00 -3.45 20.95
N SER A 296 -29.53 -3.25 22.18
CA SER A 296 -30.34 -3.14 23.40
C SER A 296 -29.84 -1.91 24.18
N ASN A 297 -30.76 -1.05 24.60
CA ASN A 297 -30.45 0.23 25.26
C ASN A 297 -29.41 1.10 24.48
N GLY A 298 -29.44 1.04 23.14
CA GLY A 298 -28.50 1.75 22.27
C GLY A 298 -27.08 1.16 22.21
N GLN A 299 -26.83 0.00 22.83
CA GLN A 299 -25.56 -0.73 22.74
C GLN A 299 -25.74 -2.01 21.89
N PRO A 300 -24.72 -2.45 21.13
CA PRO A 300 -24.73 -3.75 20.47
C PRO A 300 -24.95 -4.91 21.46
N VAL A 301 -25.78 -5.88 21.08
CA VAL A 301 -25.95 -7.14 21.85
C VAL A 301 -24.75 -8.08 21.63
N LYS A 302 -24.07 -7.96 20.48
CA LYS A 302 -22.87 -8.70 20.13
C LYS A 302 -21.70 -7.77 19.77
N THR A 303 -20.51 -8.20 20.15
CA THR A 303 -19.23 -7.56 19.81
C THR A 303 -18.76 -7.93 18.41
N ALA A 304 -17.89 -7.11 17.82
CA ALA A 304 -17.31 -7.41 16.51
C ALA A 304 -16.51 -8.72 16.53
N GLY A 305 -15.90 -9.09 17.66
CA GLY A 305 -15.28 -10.40 17.88
C GLY A 305 -16.26 -11.57 17.76
N GLU A 306 -17.43 -11.50 18.41
CA GLU A 306 -18.45 -12.56 18.34
C GLU A 306 -19.07 -12.68 16.94
N ILE A 307 -19.39 -11.54 16.31
CA ILE A 307 -19.93 -11.48 14.93
C ILE A 307 -18.91 -12.11 13.95
N THR A 308 -17.64 -11.74 14.09
CA THR A 308 -16.53 -12.30 13.30
C THR A 308 -16.41 -13.81 13.50
N GLN A 309 -16.51 -14.31 14.74
CA GLN A 309 -16.42 -15.76 15.01
C GLN A 309 -17.60 -16.52 14.40
N HIS A 310 -18.83 -16.00 14.51
CA HIS A 310 -19.99 -16.60 13.85
C HIS A 310 -19.81 -16.62 12.31
N ASN A 311 -19.54 -15.46 11.69
CA ASN A 311 -19.42 -15.35 10.25
C ASN A 311 -18.32 -16.26 9.67
N VAL A 312 -17.15 -16.37 10.32
CA VAL A 312 -16.08 -17.29 9.89
C VAL A 312 -16.51 -18.76 10.06
N THR A 313 -17.27 -19.09 11.11
CA THR A 313 -17.81 -20.45 11.32
C THR A 313 -18.81 -20.83 10.23
N GLU A 314 -19.71 -19.91 9.84
CA GLU A 314 -20.64 -20.13 8.72
C GLU A 314 -19.90 -20.25 7.39
N LEU A 315 -18.96 -19.34 7.09
CA LEU A 315 -18.13 -19.40 5.87
C LEU A 315 -17.40 -20.74 5.71
N PHE A 316 -16.80 -21.26 6.79
CA PHE A 316 -16.14 -22.57 6.75
C PHE A 316 -17.11 -23.75 6.66
N ARG A 317 -18.33 -23.63 7.20
CA ARG A 317 -19.39 -24.64 7.00
C ARG A 317 -19.85 -24.68 5.55
N GLU A 318 -20.10 -23.52 4.95
CA GLU A 318 -20.53 -23.40 3.54
C GLU A 318 -19.43 -23.88 2.57
N VAL A 319 -18.17 -23.48 2.77
CA VAL A 319 -17.02 -23.96 1.96
C VAL A 319 -16.83 -25.48 2.08
N ALA A 320 -16.95 -26.04 3.29
CA ALA A 320 -16.87 -27.50 3.48
C ALA A 320 -18.07 -28.26 2.88
N ALA A 321 -19.25 -27.62 2.76
CA ALA A 321 -20.42 -28.18 2.09
C ALA A 321 -20.33 -28.08 0.55
N TRP A 322 -19.69 -27.04 0.02
CA TRP A 322 -19.45 -26.86 -1.43
C TRP A 322 -18.62 -28.02 -2.02
N GLY A 323 -17.67 -28.54 -1.25
CA GLY A 323 -16.88 -29.73 -1.59
C GLY A 323 -17.62 -31.08 -1.53
N ARG A 324 -18.96 -31.11 -1.48
CA ARG A 324 -19.75 -32.36 -1.49
C ARG A 324 -20.75 -32.39 -2.66
N PRO A 325 -20.99 -33.56 -3.28
CA PRO A 325 -21.98 -33.68 -4.36
C PRO A 325 -23.37 -33.18 -3.93
N ARG A 326 -23.88 -32.17 -4.67
CA ARG A 326 -25.19 -31.55 -4.45
C ARG A 326 -26.31 -32.58 -4.67
N LYS A 327 -26.71 -33.29 -3.62
CA LYS A 327 -27.93 -34.11 -3.63
C LYS A 327 -29.09 -33.24 -4.11
N THR A 328 -29.75 -33.66 -5.17
CA THR A 328 -30.91 -32.97 -5.73
C THR A 328 -32.04 -32.99 -4.72
N LEU A 329 -32.59 -31.83 -4.39
CA LEU A 329 -33.76 -31.70 -3.53
C LEU A 329 -35.02 -32.05 -4.36
N GLY A 330 -35.26 -33.35 -4.52
CA GLY A 330 -36.45 -33.93 -5.13
C GLY A 330 -37.29 -34.69 -4.11
N ASN A 331 -38.59 -34.84 -4.39
CA ASN A 331 -39.56 -35.40 -3.44
C ASN A 331 -39.20 -36.82 -2.94
N PRO A 332 -39.43 -37.14 -1.66
CA PRO A 332 -39.28 -38.49 -1.15
C PRO A 332 -40.47 -39.38 -1.57
N LYS A 333 -40.36 -40.01 -2.74
CA LYS A 333 -41.20 -41.17 -3.13
C LYS A 333 -40.52 -42.04 -4.17
N GLU A 334 -40.95 -43.29 -4.19
CA GLU A 334 -40.55 -44.38 -5.10
C GLU A 334 -39.07 -44.81 -5.03
N VAL A 335 -38.86 -45.88 -4.25
CA VAL A 335 -37.68 -46.71 -4.29
C VAL A 335 -37.79 -47.64 -5.50
N HIS A 336 -36.85 -47.55 -6.43
CA HIS A 336 -36.53 -48.65 -7.33
C HIS A 336 -35.04 -48.99 -7.21
N GLN A 337 -34.77 -50.28 -7.00
CA GLN A 337 -33.44 -50.86 -7.11
C GLN A 337 -33.20 -51.16 -8.59
N ASP A 338 -32.05 -50.75 -9.12
CA ASP A 338 -31.17 -51.55 -9.98
C ASP A 338 -30.00 -50.70 -10.50
N GLY A 339 -28.91 -51.37 -10.89
CA GLY A 339 -27.71 -50.74 -11.47
C GLY A 339 -26.52 -50.69 -10.52
N ASP A 340 -25.73 -51.77 -10.53
CA ASP A 340 -24.33 -51.67 -10.09
C ASP A 340 -23.54 -50.84 -11.11
N GLY A 341 -22.66 -49.98 -10.63
CA GLY A 341 -22.10 -48.87 -11.40
C GLY A 341 -21.70 -47.70 -10.51
N SER A 342 -20.57 -47.84 -9.83
CA SER A 342 -19.97 -46.78 -9.03
C SER A 342 -19.68 -45.54 -9.88
N PRO A 343 -20.34 -44.38 -9.64
CA PRO A 343 -19.98 -43.16 -10.34
C PRO A 343 -18.60 -42.71 -9.84
N GLU A 344 -17.63 -42.56 -10.75
CA GLU A 344 -16.31 -42.04 -10.41
C GLU A 344 -16.45 -40.66 -9.75
N ALA A 345 -15.95 -40.56 -8.52
CA ALA A 345 -16.11 -39.37 -7.69
C ALA A 345 -15.13 -38.27 -8.12
N VAL A 346 -15.47 -37.55 -9.20
CA VAL A 346 -14.72 -36.38 -9.69
C VAL A 346 -14.39 -35.44 -8.51
N PRO A 347 -13.12 -35.12 -8.24
CA PRO A 347 -12.71 -34.34 -7.09
C PRO A 347 -13.42 -32.98 -7.00
N ALA A 348 -14.16 -32.75 -5.92
CA ALA A 348 -15.07 -31.60 -5.81
C ALA A 348 -14.38 -30.21 -5.75
N LEU A 349 -13.03 -30.15 -5.76
CA LEU A 349 -12.26 -28.90 -5.79
C LEU A 349 -11.98 -28.36 -7.21
N GLU A 350 -12.21 -29.13 -8.28
CA GLU A 350 -11.85 -28.73 -9.67
C GLU A 350 -12.54 -27.45 -10.20
N PHE A 351 -13.58 -27.00 -9.49
CA PHE A 351 -14.41 -25.85 -9.85
C PHE A 351 -13.80 -24.48 -9.51
N PHE A 352 -12.62 -24.41 -8.89
CA PHE A 352 -11.89 -23.14 -8.75
C PHE A 352 -10.36 -23.27 -8.84
N THR A 353 -9.69 -22.17 -9.20
CA THR A 353 -8.23 -22.08 -9.17
C THR A 353 -7.79 -20.65 -8.80
N VAL A 354 -6.80 -20.55 -7.91
CA VAL A 354 -6.18 -19.29 -7.48
C VAL A 354 -4.80 -19.19 -8.13
N HIS A 355 -4.65 -18.24 -9.04
CA HIS A 355 -3.42 -17.97 -9.78
C HIS A 355 -2.71 -16.76 -9.19
N PHE A 356 -1.52 -16.94 -8.60
CA PHE A 356 -0.73 -15.82 -8.07
C PHE A 356 0.14 -15.18 -9.15
N LEU A 357 -0.01 -13.87 -9.32
CA LEU A 357 0.69 -13.08 -10.35
C LEU A 357 1.99 -12.44 -9.79
N PRO A 358 3.07 -12.32 -10.59
CA PRO A 358 4.34 -11.72 -10.15
C PRO A 358 4.22 -10.33 -9.57
N LEU A 359 5.03 -10.01 -8.57
CA LEU A 359 5.02 -8.69 -7.94
C LEU A 359 5.34 -7.59 -8.96
N GLY A 360 4.51 -6.53 -8.93
CA GLY A 360 4.64 -5.39 -9.83
C GLY A 360 4.22 -5.67 -11.29
N SER A 361 3.64 -6.83 -11.60
CA SER A 361 3.23 -7.16 -12.98
C SER A 361 2.11 -6.29 -13.55
N ALA A 362 1.32 -5.60 -12.71
CA ALA A 362 0.14 -4.80 -13.09
C ALA A 362 0.25 -4.06 -14.43
N GLN A 363 1.23 -3.15 -14.55
CA GLN A 363 1.44 -2.32 -15.75
C GLN A 363 1.79 -3.13 -17.00
N THR A 364 2.27 -4.36 -16.84
CA THR A 364 2.74 -5.25 -17.92
C THR A 364 1.77 -6.40 -18.25
N LEU A 365 0.68 -6.58 -17.50
CA LEU A 365 -0.27 -7.69 -17.74
C LEU A 365 -0.84 -7.64 -19.17
N HIS A 366 -1.20 -6.44 -19.64
CA HIS A 366 -1.76 -6.20 -20.97
C HIS A 366 -0.83 -6.57 -22.13
N HIS A 367 0.49 -6.62 -21.93
CA HIS A 367 1.45 -7.07 -22.95
C HIS A 367 1.38 -8.59 -23.18
N ARG A 368 0.83 -9.36 -22.22
CA ARG A 368 0.57 -10.79 -22.40
C ARG A 368 -0.81 -10.95 -23.02
N SER A 369 -0.86 -11.44 -24.26
CA SER A 369 -2.11 -11.70 -24.99
C SER A 369 -3.12 -12.53 -24.21
N CYS A 370 -2.66 -13.48 -23.37
CA CYS A 370 -3.50 -14.31 -22.50
C CYS A 370 -4.20 -13.58 -21.33
N TYR A 371 -3.99 -12.27 -21.16
CA TYR A 371 -4.68 -11.42 -20.18
C TYR A 371 -5.36 -10.17 -20.80
N LYS A 372 -5.32 -9.96 -22.13
CA LYS A 372 -6.09 -8.89 -22.79
C LYS A 372 -7.56 -9.29 -22.83
N GLU A 373 -8.46 -8.38 -22.44
CA GLU A 373 -9.92 -8.58 -22.44
C GLU A 373 -10.35 -9.95 -21.86
N ARG A 374 -9.76 -10.33 -20.73
CA ARG A 374 -9.99 -11.62 -20.08
C ARG A 374 -10.96 -11.54 -18.90
N PHE A 375 -10.79 -10.56 -18.03
CA PHE A 375 -11.47 -10.56 -16.73
C PHE A 375 -12.89 -9.98 -16.83
N GLN A 376 -13.89 -10.63 -16.22
CA GLN A 376 -15.26 -10.11 -16.12
C GLN A 376 -15.41 -9.12 -14.95
N LEU A 377 -14.58 -9.27 -13.91
CA LEU A 377 -14.56 -8.43 -12.72
C LEU A 377 -13.11 -8.09 -12.34
N LEU A 378 -12.87 -6.79 -12.10
CA LEU A 378 -11.64 -6.26 -11.52
C LEU A 378 -11.94 -5.70 -10.13
N TYR A 379 -11.29 -6.25 -9.10
CA TYR A 379 -11.29 -5.72 -7.74
C TYR A 379 -9.97 -4.99 -7.44
N VAL A 380 -10.05 -3.80 -6.85
CA VAL A 380 -8.85 -3.03 -6.44
C VAL A 380 -9.00 -2.57 -4.99
N ALA A 381 -8.11 -3.04 -4.12
CA ALA A 381 -8.03 -2.61 -2.73
C ALA A 381 -7.53 -1.16 -2.59
N CYS A 382 -7.92 -0.48 -1.50
CA CYS A 382 -7.68 0.95 -1.28
C CYS A 382 -6.18 1.31 -1.32
N GLY A 383 -5.30 0.41 -0.84
CA GLY A 383 -3.84 0.57 -0.89
C GLY A 383 -3.21 0.44 -2.28
N MET A 384 -3.91 -0.17 -3.25
CA MET A 384 -3.38 -0.47 -4.60
C MET A 384 -4.10 0.30 -5.73
N VAL A 385 -5.03 1.22 -5.40
CA VAL A 385 -5.70 2.13 -6.34
C VAL A 385 -4.72 2.90 -7.23
N HIS A 386 -3.52 3.21 -6.73
CA HIS A 386 -2.47 3.90 -7.49
C HIS A 386 -1.92 3.10 -8.70
N LEU A 387 -2.27 1.82 -8.84
CA LEU A 387 -1.94 0.98 -10.00
C LEU A 387 -3.03 0.96 -11.08
N LEU A 388 -4.22 1.53 -10.81
CA LEU A 388 -5.33 1.57 -11.75
C LEU A 388 -4.99 2.48 -12.94
N SER A 389 -4.67 1.86 -14.07
CA SER A 389 -4.24 2.50 -15.31
C SER A 389 -5.07 2.02 -16.52
N PRO A 390 -5.00 2.70 -17.69
CA PRO A 390 -5.61 2.22 -18.93
C PRO A 390 -5.18 0.79 -19.29
N ASP A 391 -3.94 0.43 -18.96
CA ASP A 391 -3.35 -0.88 -19.19
C ASP A 391 -4.13 -1.99 -18.46
N LEU A 392 -4.51 -1.77 -17.20
CA LEU A 392 -5.38 -2.70 -16.47
C LEU A 392 -6.83 -2.67 -16.99
N GLY A 393 -7.30 -1.51 -17.46
CA GLY A 393 -8.60 -1.38 -18.14
C GLY A 393 -8.69 -2.20 -19.44
N ALA A 394 -7.57 -2.38 -20.14
CA ALA A 394 -7.47 -3.23 -21.33
C ALA A 394 -7.53 -4.74 -21.00
N CYS A 395 -7.26 -5.14 -19.75
CA CYS A 395 -7.40 -6.54 -19.32
C CYS A 395 -8.85 -6.96 -19.00
N VAL A 396 -9.77 -6.02 -18.82
CA VAL A 396 -11.19 -6.28 -18.51
C VAL A 396 -12.01 -6.36 -19.81
N VAL A 397 -12.95 -7.31 -19.89
CA VAL A 397 -13.86 -7.45 -21.05
C VAL A 397 -14.74 -6.21 -21.25
N PRO A 398 -15.16 -5.87 -22.48
CA PRO A 398 -16.27 -4.94 -22.70
C PRO A 398 -17.54 -5.43 -21.99
N GLY A 399 -18.23 -4.57 -21.25
CA GLY A 399 -19.33 -4.95 -20.33
C GLY A 399 -18.87 -5.47 -18.95
N GLY A 400 -17.56 -5.64 -18.73
CA GLY A 400 -17.00 -6.06 -17.45
C GLY A 400 -17.10 -4.98 -16.37
N ARG A 401 -16.93 -5.37 -15.10
CA ARG A 401 -17.13 -4.50 -13.93
C ARG A 401 -15.83 -4.21 -13.18
N LEU A 402 -15.81 -3.06 -12.50
CA LEU A 402 -14.72 -2.62 -11.63
C LEU A 402 -15.29 -2.25 -10.25
N VAL A 403 -14.75 -2.85 -9.20
CA VAL A 403 -15.08 -2.54 -7.80
C VAL A 403 -13.81 -2.06 -7.09
N VAL A 404 -13.89 -0.88 -6.48
CA VAL A 404 -12.77 -0.27 -5.76
C VAL A 404 -13.13 -0.10 -4.28
N GLU A 405 -12.31 -0.68 -3.40
CA GLU A 405 -12.40 -0.50 -1.96
C GLU A 405 -12.10 0.96 -1.59
N LEU A 406 -13.04 1.62 -0.91
CA LEU A 406 -12.87 2.98 -0.43
C LEU A 406 -12.25 2.99 0.96
N ALA A 407 -11.46 4.02 1.23
CA ALA A 407 -10.69 4.18 2.47
C ALA A 407 -11.54 4.43 3.74
N ARG A 408 -12.85 4.16 3.72
CA ARG A 408 -13.86 4.51 4.74
C ARG A 408 -13.37 4.32 6.16
N TYR A 409 -12.90 3.12 6.50
CA TYR A 409 -12.58 2.76 7.88
C TYR A 409 -11.16 3.15 8.32
N LEU A 410 -10.31 3.72 7.45
CA LEU A 410 -8.96 4.13 7.84
C LEU A 410 -8.98 5.21 8.93
N VAL A 411 -8.53 4.82 10.13
CA VAL A 411 -8.46 5.67 11.32
C VAL A 411 -7.53 6.88 11.13
N ASP A 412 -6.50 6.78 10.29
CA ASP A 412 -5.57 7.89 10.03
C ASP A 412 -6.15 9.00 9.14
N LEU A 413 -7.28 8.80 8.45
CA LEU A 413 -7.82 9.78 7.48
C LEU A 413 -8.97 10.62 8.05
N ARG A 414 -8.99 11.91 7.70
CA ARG A 414 -10.10 12.86 7.95
C ARG A 414 -11.14 12.83 6.82
N GLN A 415 -12.36 13.31 7.10
CA GLN A 415 -13.48 13.27 6.14
C GLN A 415 -13.16 13.93 4.78
N GLU A 416 -12.49 15.08 4.79
CA GLU A 416 -11.99 15.77 3.58
C GLU A 416 -11.05 14.89 2.74
N GLN A 417 -10.20 14.09 3.41
CA GLN A 417 -9.25 13.19 2.76
C GLN A 417 -9.95 11.95 2.20
N LEU A 418 -11.01 11.46 2.86
CA LEU A 418 -11.87 10.39 2.35
C LEU A 418 -12.64 10.83 1.10
N GLN A 419 -13.23 12.03 1.12
CA GLN A 419 -13.92 12.61 -0.04
C GLN A 419 -12.94 12.88 -1.20
N GLY A 420 -11.75 13.40 -0.90
CA GLY A 420 -10.67 13.55 -1.88
C GLY A 420 -10.22 12.22 -2.50
N PHE A 421 -10.08 11.17 -1.69
CA PHE A 421 -9.75 9.82 -2.17
C PHE A 421 -10.87 9.24 -3.05
N ALA A 422 -12.13 9.32 -2.65
CA ALA A 422 -13.26 8.85 -3.45
C ALA A 422 -13.39 9.60 -4.79
N THR A 423 -13.12 10.92 -4.79
CA THR A 423 -13.05 11.73 -6.01
C THR A 423 -11.93 11.23 -6.93
N ARG A 424 -10.74 10.97 -6.37
CA ARG A 424 -9.56 10.48 -7.10
C ARG A 424 -9.74 9.05 -7.65
N VAL A 425 -10.43 8.18 -6.93
CA VAL A 425 -10.86 6.85 -7.42
C VAL A 425 -11.72 7.02 -8.67
N GLY A 426 -12.68 7.94 -8.66
CA GLY A 426 -13.52 8.24 -9.82
C GLY A 426 -12.75 8.83 -11.01
N GLU A 427 -11.70 9.62 -10.78
CA GLU A 427 -10.79 10.10 -11.83
C GLU A 427 -9.98 8.96 -12.47
N LEU A 428 -9.40 8.08 -11.64
CA LEU A 428 -8.57 6.97 -12.11
C LEU A 428 -9.39 5.90 -12.83
N ALA A 429 -10.61 5.60 -12.35
CA ALA A 429 -11.54 4.70 -13.05
C ALA A 429 -11.93 5.25 -14.42
N ARG A 430 -12.24 6.55 -14.53
CA ARG A 430 -12.53 7.20 -15.82
C ARG A 430 -11.32 7.20 -16.75
N ALA A 431 -10.13 7.48 -16.24
CA ALA A 431 -8.89 7.40 -17.01
C ALA A 431 -8.59 5.97 -17.51
N ALA A 432 -8.97 4.95 -16.73
CA ALA A 432 -8.84 3.54 -17.10
C ALA A 432 -9.99 3.00 -17.98
N GLY A 433 -10.89 3.86 -18.48
CA GLY A 433 -11.97 3.48 -19.41
C GLY A 433 -13.26 2.98 -18.77
N PHE A 434 -13.48 3.22 -17.47
CA PHE A 434 -14.69 2.81 -16.74
C PHE A 434 -15.61 3.98 -16.43
N THR A 435 -16.92 3.77 -16.58
CA THR A 435 -17.98 4.71 -16.23
C THR A 435 -18.66 4.33 -14.89
N PRO A 436 -19.07 5.30 -14.05
CA PRO A 436 -19.81 5.01 -12.82
C PRO A 436 -21.10 4.24 -13.12
N TRP A 437 -21.39 3.18 -12.37
CA TRP A 437 -22.52 2.29 -12.65
C TRP A 437 -23.84 2.87 -12.05
N PRO A 438 -24.83 3.33 -12.86
CA PRO A 438 -25.96 4.11 -12.34
C PRO A 438 -26.96 3.32 -11.49
N GLN A 439 -27.02 2.00 -11.68
CA GLN A 439 -27.92 1.09 -10.95
C GLN A 439 -27.26 0.50 -9.68
N ALA A 440 -25.99 0.78 -9.43
CA ALA A 440 -25.32 0.32 -8.23
C ALA A 440 -25.88 1.01 -6.98
N ARG A 441 -26.16 0.25 -5.92
CA ARG A 441 -26.54 0.84 -4.63
C ARG A 441 -25.41 1.77 -4.15
N PRO A 442 -25.70 3.03 -3.78
CA PRO A 442 -24.67 3.95 -3.29
C PRO A 442 -24.03 3.37 -2.02
N SER A 443 -22.70 3.31 -2.01
CA SER A 443 -21.93 2.73 -0.90
C SER A 443 -20.69 3.57 -0.66
N GLU A 444 -20.52 4.04 0.58
CA GLU A 444 -19.31 4.78 0.99
C GLU A 444 -18.12 3.84 1.24
N THR A 445 -18.34 2.51 1.15
CA THR A 445 -17.33 1.46 1.35
C THR A 445 -16.75 0.95 0.02
N PHE A 446 -17.53 0.94 -1.06
CA PHE A 446 -17.10 0.47 -2.38
C PHE A 446 -17.63 1.35 -3.51
N ALA A 447 -16.72 1.88 -4.33
CA ALA A 447 -17.09 2.53 -5.59
C ALA A 447 -17.21 1.48 -6.69
N ARG A 448 -18.31 1.54 -7.46
CA ARG A 448 -18.64 0.56 -8.51
C ARG A 448 -18.73 1.24 -9.88
N PHE A 449 -18.06 0.65 -10.86
CA PHE A 449 -17.96 1.12 -12.23
C PHE A 449 -18.15 -0.05 -13.21
N TYR A 450 -18.45 0.27 -14.47
CA TYR A 450 -18.52 -0.71 -15.56
C TYR A 450 -17.73 -0.20 -16.76
N LYS A 451 -17.22 -1.13 -17.57
CA LYS A 451 -16.63 -0.83 -18.88
C LYS A 451 -17.74 -0.89 -19.93
N ALA A 452 -17.90 0.16 -20.72
CA ALA A 452 -18.90 0.16 -21.78
C ALA A 452 -18.63 -0.97 -22.79
N PRO A 453 -19.67 -1.57 -23.41
CA PRO A 453 -19.48 -2.46 -24.54
C PRO A 453 -19.06 -1.64 -25.78
N ASP A 454 -18.03 -2.09 -26.48
CA ASP A 454 -17.57 -1.44 -27.70
C ASP A 454 -18.68 -1.51 -28.77
N SER A 455 -19.14 -0.34 -29.22
CA SER A 455 -20.30 -0.21 -30.12
C SER A 455 -19.92 -0.47 -31.58
N ALA A 456 -19.61 -1.74 -31.86
CA ALA A 456 -19.18 -2.21 -33.17
C ALA A 456 -20.33 -2.30 -34.19
N CYS A 457 -20.76 -1.16 -34.74
CA CYS A 457 -21.49 -1.15 -36.01
C CYS A 457 -21.30 0.17 -36.79
N HIS A 458 -20.20 0.27 -37.55
CA HIS A 458 -20.22 1.11 -38.74
C HIS A 458 -21.13 0.45 -39.78
N ARG A 459 -22.23 1.12 -40.14
CA ARG A 459 -22.79 1.08 -41.50
C ARG A 459 -22.83 2.51 -42.02
N PRO A 460 -22.31 2.80 -43.22
CA PRO A 460 -22.64 4.03 -43.91
C PRO A 460 -24.09 3.99 -44.41
N ASP A 461 -24.67 5.18 -44.53
CA ASP A 461 -25.85 5.56 -45.32
C ASP A 461 -27.13 4.72 -45.25
N ALA A 462 -28.11 5.25 -44.51
CA ALA A 462 -29.50 5.35 -44.99
C ALA A 462 -30.11 6.66 -44.47
N ALA A 463 -30.71 7.46 -45.35
CA ALA A 463 -31.18 8.81 -45.03
C ALA A 463 -32.67 8.88 -44.64
N VAL A 464 -32.98 9.83 -43.74
CA VAL A 464 -34.27 10.52 -43.52
C VAL A 464 -35.56 9.69 -43.58
N GLY A 465 -36.23 9.54 -42.42
CA GLY A 465 -37.63 9.12 -42.32
C GLY A 465 -38.27 9.62 -41.03
N SER A 466 -39.01 10.73 -41.08
CA SER A 466 -39.65 11.35 -39.91
C SER A 466 -41.09 10.89 -39.70
N VAL A 467 -41.40 10.27 -38.55
CA VAL A 467 -42.77 9.98 -38.11
C VAL A 467 -42.91 10.24 -36.59
N THR A 468 -44.04 10.80 -36.19
CA THR A 468 -44.42 11.15 -34.80
C THR A 468 -44.81 9.94 -33.93
N PRO A 469 -44.72 10.04 -32.59
CA PRO A 469 -45.13 8.98 -31.67
C PRO A 469 -46.63 9.00 -31.33
N PRO A 470 -47.30 7.83 -31.28
CA PRO A 470 -48.57 7.59 -30.61
C PRO A 470 -48.40 6.54 -29.46
N PRO A 471 -49.43 6.18 -28.65
CA PRO A 471 -49.55 6.75 -27.31
C PRO A 471 -49.52 5.70 -26.17
N GLU A 472 -49.63 6.17 -24.93
CA GLU A 472 -49.81 5.34 -23.73
C GLU A 472 -51.10 4.49 -23.78
N VAL A 473 -51.06 3.29 -23.19
CA VAL A 473 -52.25 2.49 -22.88
C VAL A 473 -52.12 1.91 -21.46
N LEU A 474 -52.92 2.45 -20.52
CA LEU A 474 -53.19 1.82 -19.21
C LEU A 474 -54.32 0.79 -19.34
N VAL A 475 -54.15 -0.38 -18.74
CA VAL A 475 -55.22 -1.20 -18.12
C VAL A 475 -54.63 -2.09 -17.00
N PRO A 476 -55.40 -2.72 -16.09
CA PRO A 476 -55.22 -2.49 -14.64
C PRO A 476 -54.84 -3.75 -13.83
N PRO A 477 -54.58 -3.63 -12.51
CA PRO A 477 -54.55 -4.77 -11.60
C PRO A 477 -55.96 -5.36 -11.35
N LEU A 478 -56.00 -6.64 -10.94
CA LEU A 478 -57.19 -7.33 -10.44
C LEU A 478 -56.91 -7.88 -9.04
N GLU A 479 -57.79 -7.58 -8.09
CA GLU A 479 -57.95 -8.29 -6.82
C GLU A 479 -59.24 -9.11 -6.85
N ASP A 480 -59.28 -10.27 -6.18
CA ASP A 480 -60.27 -10.58 -5.14
C ASP A 480 -60.01 -11.97 -4.52
N GLN A 481 -60.17 -12.09 -3.19
CA GLN A 481 -61.05 -13.06 -2.51
C GLN A 481 -60.88 -13.02 -0.98
N GLY A 482 -62.00 -13.01 -0.25
CA GLY A 482 -62.06 -13.74 1.05
C GLY A 482 -62.14 -12.95 2.37
N GLN A 483 -63.06 -11.98 2.45
CA GLN A 483 -63.66 -11.39 3.68
C GLN A 483 -64.27 -12.45 4.68
N PRO A 484 -64.89 -12.10 5.86
CA PRO A 484 -65.33 -10.78 6.38
C PRO A 484 -65.18 -10.49 7.92
N LEU A 485 -65.78 -9.35 8.35
CA LEU A 485 -66.22 -8.94 9.71
C LEU A 485 -65.17 -8.17 10.58
N GLU A 486 -65.51 -7.20 11.45
CA GLU A 486 -66.78 -6.46 11.69
C GLU A 486 -66.54 -5.08 12.37
N ARG A 487 -67.56 -4.20 12.27
CA ARG A 487 -67.91 -2.97 13.04
C ARG A 487 -67.00 -2.46 14.20
N ARG A 488 -66.61 -1.16 14.15
CA ARG A 488 -67.40 0.03 14.64
C ARG A 488 -66.62 1.37 14.60
N THR A 489 -67.34 2.47 14.39
CA THR A 489 -66.94 3.91 14.56
C THR A 489 -68.22 4.76 14.74
N PRO A 490 -68.18 6.07 15.08
CA PRO A 490 -67.21 6.87 15.85
C PRO A 490 -67.89 7.42 17.15
N PRO A 491 -67.57 8.63 17.71
CA PRO A 491 -68.06 9.90 17.15
C PRO A 491 -67.06 11.10 17.19
N SER A 492 -67.52 12.27 16.72
CA SER A 492 -66.72 13.47 16.34
C SER A 492 -66.57 14.56 17.42
N GLY A 493 -65.68 15.55 17.18
CA GLY A 493 -65.57 16.79 17.96
C GLY A 493 -64.90 17.97 17.22
N LEU A 494 -65.68 19.01 16.92
CA LEU A 494 -65.37 20.31 16.27
C LEU A 494 -64.26 21.12 16.99
N LEU A 495 -63.53 22.12 16.44
CA LEU A 495 -63.46 22.85 15.14
C LEU A 495 -61.99 23.44 15.02
N LYS A 496 -61.53 24.50 14.31
CA LYS A 496 -62.08 25.63 13.51
C LYS A 496 -61.00 26.22 12.55
N GLN A 497 -61.36 27.20 11.70
CA GLN A 497 -60.47 28.19 11.06
C GLN A 497 -61.00 29.64 11.31
N PRO A 498 -60.33 30.71 10.83
CA PRO A 498 -60.62 31.22 9.48
C PRO A 498 -59.42 31.75 8.66
N SER A 499 -59.72 32.15 7.42
CA SER A 499 -58.89 32.73 6.34
C SER A 499 -58.43 34.19 6.61
N ASP A 500 -57.85 35.01 5.71
CA ASP A 500 -57.81 34.98 4.22
C ASP A 500 -56.72 35.91 3.58
N LEU A 501 -56.73 35.98 2.24
CA LEU A 501 -56.16 36.98 1.30
C LEU A 501 -54.76 36.74 0.68
N SER A 502 -54.76 36.63 -0.65
CA SER A 502 -53.70 36.95 -1.62
C SER A 502 -54.33 37.84 -2.71
N PRO A 503 -53.59 38.58 -3.59
CA PRO A 503 -53.20 37.98 -4.89
C PRO A 503 -52.05 38.64 -5.73
N ARG A 504 -51.31 37.83 -6.51
CA ARG A 504 -50.80 38.12 -7.91
C ARG A 504 -49.76 39.29 -8.07
N HIS A 505 -49.04 39.52 -9.19
CA HIS A 505 -48.86 38.89 -10.52
C HIS A 505 -47.52 39.34 -11.19
N LEU A 506 -46.96 38.57 -12.15
CA LEU A 506 -46.06 39.00 -13.27
C LEU A 506 -44.64 39.57 -12.88
N SER A 507 -43.60 39.68 -13.72
CA SER A 507 -43.20 38.98 -14.98
C SER A 507 -41.70 39.20 -15.33
N GLN A 508 -41.09 38.20 -15.98
CA GLN A 508 -40.06 38.22 -17.07
C GLN A 508 -38.78 39.11 -17.02
N CYS A 509 -37.74 38.63 -17.73
CA CYS A 509 -36.49 39.33 -18.04
C CYS A 509 -36.65 40.39 -19.16
N PRO A 510 -35.60 41.19 -19.45
CA PRO A 510 -34.95 41.00 -20.76
C PRO A 510 -33.39 40.99 -20.70
N GLN A 511 -32.75 41.04 -21.88
CA GLN A 511 -31.32 40.80 -22.13
C GLN A 511 -30.58 42.09 -22.59
N SER A 512 -29.33 41.92 -23.06
CA SER A 512 -28.62 42.76 -24.06
C SER A 512 -28.00 44.10 -23.60
N SER A 513 -26.97 44.66 -24.26
CA SER A 513 -25.85 44.09 -25.07
C SER A 513 -24.81 45.19 -25.41
N LEU A 514 -23.64 44.77 -25.91
CA LEU A 514 -22.74 45.46 -26.87
C LEU A 514 -22.45 46.98 -26.76
N SER A 515 -21.18 47.35 -26.63
CA SER A 515 -20.43 48.09 -27.68
C SER A 515 -18.93 48.24 -27.35
N SER A 516 -18.10 48.32 -28.39
CA SER A 516 -16.68 48.70 -28.37
C SER A 516 -16.51 50.18 -28.76
N PRO A 517 -15.27 50.69 -28.84
CA PRO A 517 -14.73 50.93 -30.19
C PRO A 517 -13.26 50.53 -30.40
N GLU A 518 -12.82 50.60 -31.66
CA GLU A 518 -11.44 50.49 -32.15
C GLU A 518 -10.74 51.90 -32.06
N GLU A 519 -9.53 52.21 -32.54
CA GLU A 519 -8.65 51.62 -33.57
C GLU A 519 -7.19 52.16 -33.45
N ASN A 520 -6.24 51.55 -34.19
CA ASN A 520 -4.95 52.07 -34.72
C ASN A 520 -3.99 52.97 -33.88
N GLU A 521 -2.76 52.49 -33.61
CA GLU A 521 -1.51 52.88 -34.33
C GLU A 521 -0.22 52.29 -33.70
N ALA A 522 0.88 52.22 -34.48
CA ALA A 522 2.25 51.94 -33.99
C ALA A 522 3.34 52.39 -34.98
N PRO A 523 4.42 53.07 -34.53
CA PRO A 523 5.75 52.84 -35.12
C PRO A 523 6.98 53.00 -34.19
N GLY A 524 8.13 52.42 -34.57
CA GLY A 524 9.50 52.78 -34.11
C GLY A 524 9.95 52.20 -32.75
N ALA A 525 11.00 51.41 -32.54
CA ALA A 525 12.22 51.00 -33.28
C ALA A 525 13.50 51.87 -33.12
N PHE A 526 14.37 51.48 -32.16
CA PHE A 526 15.85 51.61 -32.13
C PHE A 526 16.33 50.61 -31.04
N LYS A 527 17.16 49.57 -31.22
CA LYS A 527 18.41 49.32 -31.99
C LYS A 527 19.63 50.05 -31.43
N VAL A 528 20.55 49.29 -30.79
CA VAL A 528 22.00 49.21 -31.09
C VAL A 528 22.61 48.02 -30.32
N SER A 529 23.57 47.35 -30.95
CA SER A 529 24.42 46.25 -30.43
C SER A 529 25.82 46.45 -31.06
N PRO A 530 26.72 45.46 -31.00
CA PRO A 530 27.35 44.79 -29.86
C PRO A 530 28.81 45.29 -29.71
N ASP A 531 29.66 44.58 -28.96
CA ASP A 531 31.10 44.59 -29.23
C ASP A 531 31.73 43.20 -29.00
N VAL A 532 32.79 42.88 -29.75
CA VAL A 532 33.49 41.58 -29.75
C VAL A 532 34.99 41.85 -29.94
N PRO A 533 35.89 40.96 -29.47
CA PRO A 533 36.55 40.13 -30.48
C PRO A 533 36.78 38.68 -30.04
N SER A 534 36.92 37.80 -31.04
CA SER A 534 37.29 36.39 -30.89
C SER A 534 38.73 36.19 -31.40
N LEU A 535 39.48 35.28 -30.76
CA LEU A 535 40.72 34.73 -31.32
C LEU A 535 40.77 33.21 -31.13
N THR A 536 40.71 32.51 -32.27
CA THR A 536 41.17 31.15 -32.52
C THR A 536 42.71 31.08 -32.41
N LEU A 537 43.44 29.95 -32.36
CA LEU A 537 43.24 28.52 -32.71
C LEU A 537 43.63 27.62 -31.48
N GLN A 538 43.80 26.29 -31.47
CA GLN A 538 44.17 25.29 -32.50
C GLN A 538 43.82 23.83 -32.09
N ALA A 539 44.00 22.88 -33.01
CA ALA A 539 43.62 21.46 -32.86
C ALA A 539 44.64 20.60 -32.08
N PRO A 540 44.24 19.45 -31.50
CA PRO A 540 45.12 18.60 -30.68
C PRO A 540 46.00 17.66 -31.51
N LEU A 541 47.20 17.37 -31.00
CA LEU A 541 48.07 16.28 -31.45
C LEU A 541 48.17 15.20 -30.36
N ALA A 542 48.23 13.94 -30.78
CA ALA A 542 48.38 12.78 -29.90
C ALA A 542 49.86 12.38 -29.70
N LEU A 543 50.15 11.70 -28.58
CA LEU A 543 51.33 10.87 -28.22
C LEU A 543 51.22 10.63 -26.69
N SER A 544 51.65 9.56 -26.03
CA SER A 544 51.88 8.14 -26.38
C SER A 544 52.29 7.41 -25.08
N LEU A 545 51.77 6.21 -24.81
CA LEU A 545 52.23 5.37 -23.68
C LEU A 545 53.34 4.41 -24.12
N PRO A 546 54.51 4.43 -23.44
CA PRO A 546 55.22 3.19 -23.11
C PRO A 546 55.95 3.28 -21.73
N PRO A 547 56.60 2.21 -21.25
CA PRO A 547 56.15 0.82 -21.12
C PRO A 547 56.32 0.32 -19.67
N ALA A 548 56.35 -0.99 -19.42
CA ALA A 548 56.45 -1.60 -18.08
C ALA A 548 57.63 -2.59 -17.91
N THR A 549 57.78 -3.12 -16.69
CA THR A 549 58.63 -4.27 -16.24
C THR A 549 60.12 -3.99 -15.97
N PRO A 550 60.90 -4.90 -15.31
CA PRO A 550 60.57 -6.13 -14.56
C PRO A 550 61.20 -6.23 -13.13
N GLY A 551 61.00 -7.36 -12.42
CA GLY A 551 61.72 -7.76 -11.18
C GLY A 551 60.82 -8.46 -10.14
N LEU A 552 60.71 -9.79 -10.06
CA LEU A 552 61.63 -10.80 -9.46
C LEU A 552 61.72 -10.74 -7.91
N SER A 553 61.72 -11.84 -7.12
CA SER A 553 61.33 -13.26 -7.32
C SER A 553 61.55 -14.11 -6.04
N LEU A 554 60.65 -15.06 -5.70
CA LEU A 554 60.89 -16.24 -4.82
C LEU A 554 61.37 -15.96 -3.36
N SER A 555 61.57 -16.94 -2.45
CA SER A 555 60.69 -18.07 -2.01
C SER A 555 61.27 -18.81 -0.77
N MET A 556 60.40 -19.27 0.15
CA MET A 556 60.54 -20.47 1.04
C MET A 556 61.72 -20.66 2.02
N ALA A 557 61.40 -21.30 3.17
CA ALA A 557 62.27 -22.10 4.08
C ALA A 557 63.39 -21.38 4.88
N ASP A 558 63.94 -21.95 5.98
CA ASP A 558 63.39 -22.71 7.13
C ASP A 558 64.47 -22.76 8.27
N GLU A 559 64.13 -23.22 9.48
CA GLU A 559 65.01 -23.56 10.63
C GLU A 559 65.82 -22.39 11.29
N SER A 560 65.77 -22.16 12.63
CA SER A 560 66.48 -22.79 13.79
C SER A 560 67.93 -22.28 14.02
N SER A 561 68.46 -22.06 15.25
CA SER A 561 67.91 -22.06 16.61
C SER A 561 68.68 -21.10 17.58
N ASP A 562 68.18 -20.97 18.82
CA ASP A 562 68.84 -20.55 20.10
C ASP A 562 69.82 -19.36 20.22
N ALA A 563 69.45 -18.38 21.07
CA ALA A 563 70.24 -17.97 22.26
C ALA A 563 69.44 -17.03 23.20
N ALA A 564 69.57 -17.24 24.52
CA ALA A 564 68.73 -16.65 25.57
C ALA A 564 68.90 -15.15 25.88
N GLU A 565 67.81 -14.49 26.33
CA GLU A 565 67.88 -13.36 27.28
C GLU A 565 66.60 -13.28 28.16
N CYS A 566 66.65 -12.60 29.32
CA CYS A 566 65.67 -12.75 30.41
C CYS A 566 64.45 -11.80 30.37
N PRO A 567 63.29 -12.19 30.96
CA PRO A 567 62.05 -11.39 30.90
C PRO A 567 62.00 -10.23 31.90
N PRO A 568 61.43 -9.06 31.52
CA PRO A 568 61.15 -7.95 32.43
C PRO A 568 59.94 -8.23 33.36
N PRO A 569 59.83 -7.53 34.52
CA PRO A 569 58.95 -7.94 35.62
C PRO A 569 57.46 -7.59 35.46
N ALA A 570 56.62 -8.32 36.21
CA ALA A 570 55.17 -8.14 36.27
C ALA A 570 54.75 -6.82 36.97
N PRO A 571 53.61 -6.20 36.59
CA PRO A 571 53.16 -4.92 37.14
C PRO A 571 52.63 -5.05 38.58
N THR A 572 52.95 -4.07 39.42
CA THR A 572 52.49 -3.96 40.81
C THR A 572 51.06 -3.40 40.93
N PRO A 573 50.31 -3.73 42.00
CA PRO A 573 48.87 -3.47 42.06
C PRO A 573 48.50 -1.99 42.27
N ILE A 574 47.59 -1.49 41.44
CA ILE A 574 47.10 -0.11 41.53
C ILE A 574 46.19 0.05 42.77
N ARG A 575 46.71 0.73 43.79
CA ARG A 575 46.01 1.06 45.03
C ARG A 575 44.78 1.95 44.77
N ARG A 576 43.57 1.39 44.95
CA ARG A 576 42.30 2.14 44.91
C ARG A 576 42.39 3.40 45.80
N ARG A 577 42.24 4.58 45.21
CA ARG A 577 41.83 5.81 45.92
C ARG A 577 40.33 6.05 45.65
N SER A 578 39.64 6.61 46.65
CA SER A 578 38.17 6.77 46.64
C SER A 578 37.68 7.80 45.62
N SER A 579 36.54 7.51 45.00
CA SER A 579 35.98 8.22 43.83
C SER A 579 35.24 9.53 44.16
N ALA A 580 35.67 10.26 45.19
CA ALA A 580 34.99 11.48 45.65
C ALA A 580 35.37 12.76 44.88
N ASN A 581 36.65 12.95 44.56
CA ASN A 581 37.19 14.28 44.25
C ASN A 581 37.23 14.69 42.76
N TYR A 582 36.80 13.83 41.82
CA TYR A 582 36.87 14.17 40.39
C TYR A 582 35.82 15.20 39.93
N ARG A 583 34.87 15.57 40.81
CA ARG A 583 33.85 16.60 40.52
C ARG A 583 34.33 18.05 40.74
N ALA A 584 35.50 18.25 41.35
CA ALA A 584 35.97 19.58 41.79
C ALA A 584 36.92 20.31 40.83
N TYR A 585 37.43 19.66 39.78
CA TYR A 585 38.41 20.22 38.83
C TYR A 585 37.86 20.47 37.41
N ALA A 586 36.53 20.47 37.26
CA ALA A 586 35.85 20.57 35.95
C ALA A 586 35.34 21.99 35.61
N THR A 587 35.79 23.02 36.32
CA THR A 587 35.24 24.40 36.25
C THR A 587 36.32 25.48 36.11
N GLU A 588 37.31 25.24 35.26
CA GLU A 588 38.30 26.25 34.82
C GLU A 588 38.24 26.41 33.28
N PRO A 589 37.68 27.51 32.74
CA PRO A 589 37.40 27.65 31.31
C PRO A 589 38.64 28.14 30.53
N HIS A 590 39.56 27.24 30.19
CA HIS A 590 40.70 27.55 29.32
C HIS A 590 40.27 28.26 28.01
N ALA A 591 40.71 29.52 27.86
CA ALA A 591 40.30 30.39 26.77
C ALA A 591 40.81 29.92 25.40
N LYS A 592 39.94 29.24 24.63
CA LYS A 592 40.25 28.72 23.29
C LYS A 592 40.57 29.86 22.32
N LYS A 593 41.80 29.90 21.79
CA LYS A 593 42.25 30.90 20.80
C LYS A 593 41.27 30.97 19.62
N LYS A 594 40.72 32.16 19.34
CA LYS A 594 39.73 32.38 18.28
C LYS A 594 40.35 32.08 16.91
N SER A 595 39.71 31.22 16.11
CA SER A 595 40.19 30.87 14.77
C SER A 595 40.05 32.05 13.80
N LYS A 596 41.06 32.32 12.96
CA LYS A 596 41.07 33.42 11.98
C LYS A 596 39.88 33.41 11.01
N ILE A 597 39.24 32.25 10.79
CA ILE A 597 38.05 32.11 9.92
C ILE A 597 36.90 31.50 10.73
N SER A 598 35.80 32.25 10.84
CA SER A 598 34.57 31.84 11.52
C SER A 598 34.00 30.53 10.95
N ALA A 599 33.44 29.68 11.83
CA ALA A 599 32.73 28.47 11.43
C ALA A 599 31.55 28.77 10.49
N SER A 600 30.89 29.91 10.65
CA SER A 600 29.80 30.36 9.77
C SER A 600 30.28 30.53 8.32
N ARG A 601 31.44 31.18 8.09
CA ARG A 601 32.01 31.33 6.74
C ARG A 601 32.43 29.98 6.14
N LYS A 602 32.93 29.05 6.95
CA LYS A 602 33.26 27.67 6.51
C LYS A 602 32.01 26.88 6.12
N LEU A 603 30.88 27.10 6.80
CA LEU A 603 29.59 26.50 6.44
C LEU A 603 29.05 27.12 5.14
N GLN A 604 29.02 28.45 5.04
CA GLN A 604 28.57 29.18 3.85
C GLN A 604 29.32 28.74 2.58
N LEU A 605 30.65 28.61 2.65
CA LEU A 605 31.46 28.12 1.54
C LEU A 605 31.12 26.67 1.16
N LYS A 606 30.89 25.78 2.13
CA LYS A 606 30.42 24.40 1.86
C LYS A 606 29.04 24.37 1.19
N THR A 607 28.10 25.24 1.62
CA THR A 607 26.79 25.36 0.98
C THR A 607 26.91 25.81 -0.47
N LEU A 608 27.71 26.83 -0.76
CA LEU A 608 27.96 27.30 -2.13
C LEU A 608 28.63 26.23 -3.00
N MET A 609 29.63 25.52 -2.48
CA MET A 609 30.26 24.39 -3.20
C MET A 609 29.27 23.26 -3.51
N LEU A 610 28.37 22.92 -2.58
CA LEU A 610 27.33 21.91 -2.80
C LEU A 610 26.25 22.38 -3.79
N GLN A 611 25.94 23.68 -3.79
CA GLN A 611 24.99 24.27 -4.75
C GLN A 611 25.53 24.23 -6.18
N ILE A 612 26.81 24.61 -6.38
CA ILE A 612 27.48 24.51 -7.68
C ILE A 612 27.63 23.04 -8.10
N ALA A 613 28.07 22.15 -7.20
CA ALA A 613 28.20 20.72 -7.50
C ALA A 613 26.85 20.07 -7.88
N LYS A 614 25.72 20.57 -7.36
CA LYS A 614 24.39 20.17 -7.79
C LYS A 614 24.10 20.63 -9.23
N GLN A 615 24.38 21.89 -9.55
CA GLN A 615 24.16 22.46 -10.88
C GLN A 615 25.00 21.76 -11.96
N GLU A 616 26.27 21.46 -11.66
CA GLU A 616 27.14 20.69 -12.55
C GLU A 616 26.63 19.26 -12.78
N LEU A 617 26.12 18.59 -11.73
CA LEU A 617 25.52 17.26 -11.86
C LEU A 617 24.22 17.28 -12.68
N GLU A 618 23.44 18.36 -12.60
CA GLU A 618 22.23 18.57 -13.42
C GLU A 618 22.61 18.85 -14.89
N ARG A 619 23.67 19.62 -15.15
CA ARG A 619 24.25 19.86 -16.49
C ARG A 619 24.78 18.58 -17.14
N GLU A 620 25.65 17.86 -16.44
CA GLU A 620 26.24 16.59 -16.89
C GLU A 620 25.16 15.52 -17.15
N ALA A 621 24.05 15.55 -16.38
CA ALA A 621 22.91 14.69 -16.62
C ALA A 621 22.11 15.05 -17.88
N GLU A 622 22.06 16.32 -18.30
CA GLU A 622 21.48 16.72 -19.58
C GLU A 622 22.42 16.42 -20.75
N GLU A 623 23.72 16.67 -20.61
CA GLU A 623 24.71 16.35 -21.63
C GLU A 623 24.71 14.85 -21.98
N ARG A 624 24.63 13.98 -20.97
CA ARG A 624 24.44 12.52 -21.15
C ARG A 624 23.07 12.13 -21.72
N ARG A 625 22.01 12.93 -21.53
CA ARG A 625 20.70 12.72 -22.20
C ARG A 625 20.79 13.06 -23.68
N GLY A 626 21.34 14.23 -24.01
CA GLY A 626 21.56 14.68 -25.39
C GLY A 626 22.51 13.76 -26.15
N GLU A 627 23.57 13.28 -25.52
CA GLU A 627 24.50 12.31 -26.12
C GLU A 627 23.83 10.97 -26.39
N LYS A 628 23.04 10.43 -25.44
CA LYS A 628 22.24 9.23 -25.68
C LYS A 628 21.28 9.43 -26.88
N GLY A 629 20.66 10.60 -27.00
CA GLY A 629 19.81 10.97 -28.14
C GLY A 629 20.58 10.91 -29.47
N ARG A 630 21.74 11.58 -29.55
CA ARG A 630 22.62 11.56 -30.74
C ARG A 630 23.07 10.14 -31.10
N ALA A 631 23.59 9.40 -30.13
CA ALA A 631 24.10 8.03 -30.34
C ALA A 631 23.01 7.05 -30.81
N LEU A 632 21.78 7.17 -30.28
CA LEU A 632 20.65 6.38 -30.77
C LEU A 632 20.22 6.82 -32.18
N SER A 633 20.15 8.12 -32.46
CA SER A 633 19.78 8.63 -33.80
C SER A 633 20.76 8.19 -34.90
N THR A 634 22.04 7.98 -34.59
CA THR A 634 23.03 7.44 -35.55
C THR A 634 22.93 5.92 -35.70
N ARG A 635 22.74 5.18 -34.60
CA ARG A 635 22.73 3.70 -34.59
C ARG A 635 21.38 3.07 -34.99
N CYS A 636 20.30 3.80 -34.76
CA CYS A 636 18.93 3.39 -35.04
C CYS A 636 18.19 4.59 -35.64
N GLN A 637 18.45 4.83 -36.93
CA GLN A 637 17.72 5.84 -37.70
C GLN A 637 16.23 5.46 -37.78
N PRO A 638 15.31 6.45 -37.88
CA PRO A 638 13.90 6.19 -38.15
C PRO A 638 13.70 5.34 -39.41
N LEU A 639 12.69 4.48 -39.42
CA LEU A 639 12.39 3.64 -40.58
C LEU A 639 11.62 4.45 -41.63
N GLU A 640 12.28 4.77 -42.73
CA GLU A 640 11.62 5.29 -43.93
C GLU A 640 10.92 4.13 -44.63
N LEU A 641 9.63 3.96 -44.34
CA LEU A 641 8.78 2.90 -44.91
C LEU A 641 7.92 3.40 -46.09
N ALA A 642 7.96 4.70 -46.40
CA ALA A 642 7.16 5.30 -47.45
C ALA A 642 7.81 5.08 -48.83
N GLY A 643 7.04 4.52 -49.77
CA GLY A 643 7.47 4.32 -51.16
C GLY A 643 8.11 2.96 -51.47
N LEU A 644 8.41 2.13 -50.46
CA LEU A 644 8.95 0.78 -50.68
C LEU A 644 7.86 -0.20 -51.15
N GLY A 645 8.22 -1.04 -52.11
CA GLY A 645 7.40 -2.17 -52.57
C GLY A 645 7.43 -3.37 -51.62
N PHE A 646 6.50 -4.30 -51.82
CA PHE A 646 6.33 -5.49 -50.97
C PHE A 646 7.60 -6.33 -50.80
N ALA A 647 8.38 -6.54 -51.88
CA ALA A 647 9.64 -7.29 -51.82
C ALA A 647 10.71 -6.57 -51.00
N GLU A 648 10.87 -5.26 -51.20
CA GLU A 648 11.83 -4.41 -50.49
C GLU A 648 11.51 -4.33 -48.98
N LEU A 649 10.23 -4.30 -48.63
CA LEU A 649 9.76 -4.40 -47.25
C LEU A 649 10.08 -5.77 -46.62
N GLN A 650 9.93 -6.89 -47.35
CA GLN A 650 10.36 -8.19 -46.85
C GLN A 650 11.88 -8.28 -46.65
N ASP A 651 12.66 -7.71 -47.57
CA ASP A 651 14.13 -7.66 -47.47
C ASP A 651 14.55 -6.81 -46.27
N LEU A 652 13.94 -5.63 -46.07
CA LEU A 652 14.15 -4.78 -44.91
C LEU A 652 13.79 -5.49 -43.59
N CYS A 653 12.68 -6.21 -43.54
CA CYS A 653 12.31 -7.02 -42.37
C CYS A 653 13.35 -8.10 -42.05
N ARG A 654 13.88 -8.81 -43.06
CA ARG A 654 14.95 -9.81 -42.88
C ARG A 654 16.26 -9.18 -42.42
N GLN A 655 16.63 -8.00 -42.94
CA GLN A 655 17.80 -7.24 -42.49
C GLN A 655 17.64 -6.75 -41.03
N LEU A 656 16.46 -6.25 -40.66
CA LEU A 656 16.18 -5.79 -39.29
C LEU A 656 16.22 -6.94 -38.28
N HIS A 657 15.71 -8.14 -38.62
CA HIS A 657 15.80 -9.32 -37.76
C HIS A 657 17.25 -9.73 -37.51
N ALA A 658 18.06 -9.88 -38.57
CA ALA A 658 19.48 -10.22 -38.42
C ALA A 658 20.28 -9.14 -37.66
N ARG A 659 19.86 -7.87 -37.75
CA ARG A 659 20.44 -6.77 -36.98
C ARG A 659 20.05 -6.80 -35.51
N VAL A 660 18.86 -7.30 -35.15
CA VAL A 660 18.44 -7.49 -33.75
C VAL A 660 19.34 -8.51 -33.06
N ASP A 661 19.53 -9.69 -33.65
CA ASP A 661 20.31 -10.78 -33.02
C ASP A 661 21.75 -10.32 -32.71
N LYS A 662 22.40 -9.65 -33.66
CA LYS A 662 23.74 -9.05 -33.46
C LYS A 662 23.74 -7.97 -32.38
N VAL A 663 22.72 -7.11 -32.31
CA VAL A 663 22.63 -6.06 -31.29
C VAL A 663 22.39 -6.63 -29.90
N ASP A 664 21.67 -7.75 -29.77
CA ASP A 664 21.50 -8.45 -28.50
C ASP A 664 22.78 -9.20 -28.04
N GLU A 665 23.58 -9.72 -28.98
CA GLU A 665 24.94 -10.22 -28.71
C GLU A 665 25.86 -9.08 -28.20
N GLU A 666 25.93 -7.94 -28.91
CA GLU A 666 26.67 -6.76 -28.47
C GLU A 666 26.20 -6.25 -27.10
N ARG A 667 24.87 -6.30 -26.83
CA ARG A 667 24.26 -5.90 -25.56
C ARG A 667 24.64 -6.84 -24.43
N TYR A 668 24.59 -8.16 -24.65
CA TYR A 668 25.00 -9.18 -23.67
C TYR A 668 26.49 -9.01 -23.30
N ASP A 669 27.34 -8.78 -24.29
CA ASP A 669 28.79 -8.63 -24.08
C ASP A 669 29.14 -7.32 -23.33
N VAL A 670 28.35 -6.25 -23.52
CA VAL A 670 28.42 -5.03 -22.70
C VAL A 670 27.86 -5.25 -21.28
N GLU A 671 26.77 -6.00 -21.13
CA GLU A 671 26.19 -6.35 -19.82
C GLU A 671 27.15 -7.22 -18.99
N ALA A 672 27.88 -8.15 -19.63
CA ALA A 672 28.93 -8.93 -19.01
C ALA A 672 30.11 -8.05 -18.54
N LYS A 673 30.53 -7.05 -19.33
CA LYS A 673 31.56 -6.07 -18.94
C LYS A 673 31.10 -5.21 -17.76
N VAL A 674 29.87 -4.72 -17.78
CA VAL A 674 29.27 -3.99 -16.64
C VAL A 674 29.20 -4.87 -15.38
N THR A 675 28.84 -6.15 -15.53
CA THR A 675 28.76 -7.10 -14.41
C THR A 675 30.15 -7.35 -13.79
N LYS A 676 31.19 -7.55 -14.61
CA LYS A 676 32.59 -7.65 -14.14
C LYS A 676 33.01 -6.43 -13.33
N ASN A 677 32.75 -5.22 -13.86
CA ASN A 677 33.04 -3.97 -13.16
C ASN A 677 32.26 -3.84 -11.85
N ILE A 678 31.01 -4.31 -11.78
CA ILE A 678 30.23 -4.33 -10.53
C ILE A 678 30.84 -5.28 -9.50
N THR A 679 31.28 -6.48 -9.90
CA THR A 679 31.95 -7.43 -8.99
C THR A 679 33.29 -6.91 -8.50
N GLU A 680 34.10 -6.28 -9.37
CA GLU A 680 35.38 -5.67 -9.00
C GLU A 680 35.17 -4.48 -8.04
N ILE A 681 34.21 -3.59 -8.33
CA ILE A 681 33.86 -2.49 -7.41
C ILE A 681 33.36 -3.02 -6.06
N ALA A 682 32.67 -4.16 -6.01
CA ALA A 682 32.25 -4.78 -4.75
C ALA A 682 33.43 -5.31 -3.94
N ASP A 683 34.33 -6.08 -4.57
CA ASP A 683 35.56 -6.60 -3.96
C ASP A 683 36.50 -5.48 -3.48
N LEU A 684 36.75 -4.47 -4.32
CA LEU A 684 37.52 -3.28 -3.94
C LEU A 684 36.84 -2.50 -2.80
N THR A 685 35.51 -2.41 -2.78
CA THR A 685 34.76 -1.79 -1.68
C THR A 685 34.90 -2.57 -0.37
N GLN A 686 35.01 -3.90 -0.43
CA GLN A 686 35.26 -4.76 0.71
C GLN A 686 36.71 -4.62 1.19
N LYS A 687 37.70 -4.70 0.31
CA LYS A 687 39.12 -4.42 0.64
C LYS A 687 39.30 -3.02 1.27
N ILE A 688 38.55 -2.01 0.80
CA ILE A 688 38.50 -0.66 1.40
C ILE A 688 37.69 -0.60 2.72
N PHE A 689 36.78 -1.55 2.99
CA PHE A 689 36.20 -1.74 4.32
C PHE A 689 37.27 -2.24 5.29
N ASP A 690 37.92 -3.35 4.93
CA ASP A 690 38.81 -4.11 5.79
C ASP A 690 40.08 -3.30 6.14
N LEU A 691 40.68 -2.63 5.16
CA LEU A 691 41.88 -1.80 5.35
C LEU A 691 41.63 -0.49 6.11
N ARG A 692 40.40 0.07 6.08
CA ARG A 692 40.15 1.45 6.58
C ARG A 692 39.51 1.51 7.96
N GLY A 693 39.04 0.39 8.50
CA GLY A 693 38.40 0.33 9.80
C GLY A 693 37.11 1.15 9.90
N LYS A 694 36.65 1.36 11.14
CA LYS A 694 35.25 1.71 11.45
C LYS A 694 34.88 3.19 11.30
N PHE A 695 35.24 3.82 10.17
CA PHE A 695 34.70 5.12 9.75
C PHE A 695 34.36 5.13 8.24
N LYS A 696 33.11 5.49 7.91
CA LYS A 696 32.58 5.49 6.54
C LYS A 696 32.00 6.85 6.16
N ARG A 697 32.50 7.40 5.04
CA ARG A 697 31.88 8.50 4.28
C ARG A 697 30.62 7.93 3.60
N PRO A 698 29.42 8.52 3.75
CA PRO A 698 28.20 7.98 3.15
C PRO A 698 28.25 7.88 1.63
N THR A 699 27.70 6.81 1.07
CA THR A 699 27.53 6.61 -0.37
C THR A 699 26.06 6.81 -0.77
N LEU A 700 25.81 7.64 -1.77
CA LEU A 700 24.46 7.96 -2.24
C LEU A 700 24.01 6.90 -3.27
N ARG A 701 22.88 6.21 -3.03
CA ARG A 701 22.22 5.32 -4.00
C ARG A 701 20.70 5.44 -3.95
N ARG A 702 20.05 5.18 -5.08
CA ARG A 702 18.62 5.41 -5.35
C ARG A 702 17.71 4.66 -4.37
N VAL A 703 16.86 5.39 -3.66
CA VAL A 703 15.82 4.85 -2.76
C VAL A 703 14.65 4.29 -3.59
N ARG A 704 13.98 3.23 -3.11
CA ARG A 704 12.67 2.81 -3.63
C ARG A 704 11.60 3.56 -2.84
N ILE A 705 10.72 4.28 -3.56
CA ILE A 705 9.46 4.93 -3.14
C ILE A 705 9.38 5.24 -1.63
N SER A 706 9.62 6.51 -1.27
CA SER A 706 9.43 6.98 0.12
C SER A 706 7.96 6.96 0.55
N ALA A 707 7.71 7.09 1.85
CA ALA A 707 6.35 7.28 2.37
C ALA A 707 5.69 8.52 1.73
N ASP A 708 6.46 9.60 1.58
CA ASP A 708 6.07 10.82 0.87
C ASP A 708 5.66 10.55 -0.58
N ALA A 709 6.41 9.74 -1.34
CA ALA A 709 6.03 9.37 -2.71
C ALA A 709 4.73 8.53 -2.78
N MET A 710 4.49 7.66 -1.79
CA MET A 710 3.22 6.93 -1.65
C MET A 710 2.06 7.87 -1.28
N MET A 711 2.25 8.76 -0.31
CA MET A 711 1.24 9.73 0.12
C MET A 711 0.94 10.77 -0.98
N GLN A 712 1.93 11.19 -1.74
CA GLN A 712 1.76 12.09 -2.90
C GLN A 712 1.02 11.40 -4.05
N ALA A 713 1.19 10.10 -4.25
CA ALA A 713 0.40 9.32 -5.21
C ALA A 713 -1.06 9.12 -4.76
N LEU A 714 -1.31 9.00 -3.45
CA LEU A 714 -2.64 8.79 -2.86
C LEU A 714 -3.44 10.11 -2.66
N LEU A 715 -2.79 11.24 -2.39
CA LEU A 715 -3.42 12.51 -2.01
C LEU A 715 -3.15 13.68 -2.98
N GLY A 716 -2.23 13.52 -3.92
CA GLY A 716 -1.89 14.53 -4.92
C GLY A 716 -1.31 15.83 -4.37
N ALA A 717 -1.31 16.88 -5.19
CA ALA A 717 -0.62 18.15 -4.91
C ALA A 717 -1.23 19.01 -3.78
N ARG A 718 -2.39 18.63 -3.22
CA ARG A 718 -3.04 19.38 -2.14
C ARG A 718 -2.36 19.17 -0.77
N ALA A 719 -1.63 18.07 -0.58
CA ALA A 719 -0.89 17.78 0.64
C ALA A 719 0.55 18.35 0.61
N LYS A 720 0.71 19.67 0.47
CA LYS A 720 2.03 20.34 0.35
C LYS A 720 2.74 20.56 1.69
N GLU A 721 2.73 19.57 2.58
CA GLU A 721 3.67 19.52 3.71
C GLU A 721 4.97 18.84 3.26
N THR A 722 5.98 19.64 2.94
CA THR A 722 7.33 19.11 2.66
C THR A 722 7.92 18.53 3.95
N LEU A 723 8.09 17.20 3.98
CA LEU A 723 8.62 16.43 5.12
C LEU A 723 10.13 16.62 5.38
N ASP A 724 10.66 17.80 5.06
CA ASP A 724 11.96 18.24 5.53
C ASP A 724 11.96 18.34 7.06
N LEU A 725 13.07 17.94 7.68
CA LEU A 725 13.31 17.96 9.14
C LEU A 725 13.02 19.33 9.80
N ARG A 726 12.99 20.40 9.00
CA ARG A 726 12.78 21.78 9.42
C ARG A 726 11.30 22.14 9.63
N ALA A 727 10.36 21.47 8.96
CA ALA A 727 8.95 21.87 8.96
C ALA A 727 8.24 21.64 10.31
N HIS A 728 8.72 20.69 11.12
CA HIS A 728 8.08 20.32 12.39
C HIS A 728 8.55 21.12 13.62
N LEU A 729 9.53 22.01 13.47
CA LEU A 729 9.83 23.00 14.52
C LEU A 729 8.77 24.08 14.47
N LYS A 730 7.96 24.22 15.53
CA LYS A 730 6.98 25.30 15.67
C LYS A 730 7.64 26.63 15.31
N GLN A 731 7.17 27.28 14.24
CA GLN A 731 7.39 28.69 14.05
C GLN A 731 6.61 29.41 15.16
N VAL A 732 7.29 29.70 16.26
CA VAL A 732 6.74 30.50 17.36
C VAL A 732 6.24 31.81 16.73
N LYS A 733 4.94 32.08 16.86
CA LYS A 733 4.32 33.30 16.34
C LYS A 733 5.08 34.48 16.93
N LYS A 734 5.78 35.24 16.09
CA LYS A 734 6.44 36.49 16.48
C LYS A 734 5.43 37.63 16.53
N GLU A 735 4.38 37.41 17.34
CA GLU A 735 3.25 38.31 17.57
C GLU A 735 3.18 38.71 19.06
N ASP A 736 3.65 37.86 19.98
CA ASP A 736 3.75 38.19 21.41
C ASP A 736 4.92 39.15 21.74
N THR A 737 5.72 39.56 20.75
CA THR A 737 6.92 40.42 20.94
C THR A 737 6.61 41.92 21.12
N GLU A 738 5.34 42.34 21.12
CA GLU A 738 4.96 43.75 21.38
C GLU A 738 4.40 43.99 22.79
N LYS A 739 4.12 42.95 23.57
CA LYS A 739 3.55 43.10 24.93
C LYS A 739 4.57 43.03 26.07
N GLU A 740 5.82 42.64 25.80
CA GLU A 740 6.87 42.46 26.81
C GLU A 740 8.08 43.41 26.63
N ASN A 741 8.04 44.35 25.68
CA ASN A 741 9.08 45.39 25.48
C ASN A 741 9.06 46.50 26.56
N ARG A 742 8.75 46.16 27.82
CA ARG A 742 8.70 47.12 28.94
C ARG A 742 10.03 47.30 29.65
N GLU A 743 10.93 46.31 29.56
CA GLU A 743 12.18 46.24 30.35
C GLU A 743 13.47 46.57 29.58
N VAL A 744 13.42 46.70 28.25
CA VAL A 744 14.56 47.17 27.43
C VAL A 744 14.31 48.63 27.02
N GLY A 745 14.36 49.52 28.00
CA GLY A 745 14.28 50.97 27.85
C GLY A 745 15.43 51.67 28.57
N ASP A 746 15.97 52.74 28.00
CA ASP A 746 17.19 53.40 28.47
C ASP A 746 17.09 53.90 29.93
N TRP A 747 18.05 53.50 30.77
CA TRP A 747 18.06 53.81 32.20
C TRP A 747 18.62 55.21 32.46
N ARG A 748 17.73 56.20 32.38
CA ARG A 748 18.01 57.57 32.81
C ARG A 748 18.18 57.61 34.35
N LYS A 749 19.42 57.37 34.80
CA LYS A 749 19.84 57.47 36.20
C LYS A 749 19.70 58.91 36.69
N ASN A 750 18.51 59.28 37.15
CA ASN A 750 18.32 60.56 37.81
C ASN A 750 19.08 60.55 39.14
N ILE A 751 19.74 61.66 39.47
CA ILE A 751 20.49 61.82 40.71
C ILE A 751 19.80 62.90 41.52
N ASP A 752 19.51 62.62 42.78
CA ASP A 752 18.88 63.55 43.72
C ASP A 752 19.85 64.71 44.01
N ALA A 753 19.84 65.74 43.16
CA ALA A 753 20.80 66.85 43.23
C ALA A 753 20.67 67.73 44.48
N LEU A 754 19.66 67.49 45.32
CA LEU A 754 19.34 68.22 46.57
C LEU A 754 19.31 69.76 46.44
N SER A 755 19.12 70.28 45.22
CA SER A 755 19.20 71.70 44.86
C SER A 755 18.07 72.59 45.42
N GLY A 756 17.17 72.02 46.21
CA GLY A 756 16.17 72.75 47.02
C GLY A 756 16.31 72.52 48.53
N MET A 757 17.43 71.95 49.00
CA MET A 757 17.65 71.60 50.40
C MET A 757 18.52 72.62 51.15
N GLU A 758 18.23 73.91 50.99
CA GLU A 758 18.94 75.03 51.63
C GLU A 758 18.65 75.17 53.15
N GLY A 759 17.87 74.25 53.73
CA GLY A 759 17.47 74.27 55.15
C GLY A 759 17.78 72.97 55.88
N ARG A 760 18.15 73.08 57.17
CA ARG A 760 18.36 71.93 58.06
C ARG A 760 17.09 71.07 58.15
N LYS A 761 17.24 69.76 57.99
CA LYS A 761 16.14 68.79 58.10
C LYS A 761 15.42 68.93 59.45
N LYS A 762 14.09 68.96 59.46
CA LYS A 762 13.25 69.13 60.67
C LYS A 762 13.19 67.90 61.60
N LYS A 763 14.03 66.88 61.38
CA LYS A 763 14.16 65.73 62.27
C LYS A 763 15.43 65.91 63.09
N PHE A 764 15.33 65.74 64.40
CA PHE A 764 16.51 65.52 65.23
C PHE A 764 17.08 64.14 64.86
N GLU A 765 18.36 64.12 64.51
CA GLU A 765 19.15 62.90 64.40
C GLU A 765 19.58 62.54 65.83
N GLY A 766 19.23 61.33 66.27
CA GLY A 766 19.48 60.80 67.61
C GLY A 766 19.92 59.35 67.54
#